data_AF-A0A945JW78-F1
#
_entry.id   AF-A0A945JW78-F1
#
_cell.length_a   1.000
_cell.length_b   1.000
_cell.length_c   1.000
_cell.angle_alpha   90.00
_cell.angle_beta   90.00
_cell.angle_gamma   90.00
#
_symmetry.space_group_name_H-M   'P 1'
#
loop_
_entity.id
_entity.type
_entity.pdbx_description
1 polymer ?
#
loop_
_entity_poly.entity_id
_entity_poly.type
_entity_poly.pdbx_seq_one_letter_code
_entity_poly.pdbx_strand_id
1 'polypeptide(L)'
;MPELNMNMDFEPEEGSEGGIVGLPSQDERPNSGLREGGITHADVNEALRMGSMTVIFGQQTRLRLGLKMEDESLPRFHAGHDMVKFFYGAIRQIPEVILDGILAAGISVTLVQQRDLLAFCDVRSHQSFHTGRTRRTIYMPDKVLEAAFKKGYDYWALSEVIIKEAFPLLDYILILELVRHMQVRMHQVGLPGISFIKDTLRQFNKHLKDPSERLRAEGRQMLDPKEDEFGEFYGHYAGHFKKWGREILERDAYDVTDEVYDEETERKWAEWKVDLITHTFNYPTFFELDRDIVHPAAADQAARMGLPIEPVTIEDYIHDLGDLARFRVGRQVKTEPILDSLIDFGAPGILAFAQLVATERALGEKIVTEYLFDGYDPVRRFREKLQALSSDLPPDLGVGGIFDQLVAPLMVATAHELLDHYRELGNLDGGDWRHFLRAFVFQLIGANRPYMSGAEKELMLTTPVYYTPMQDVAAWIKVAEDLMPDTPEEGENGTLIRILRDLRRHPQYHGLFLEQARELGESTVSFGDDLSGQIARLADLIPDPAYRHTSEPHAVRRRVDDLQRMQAKEPDNPEQLELLAGIFIRLDQAPNYAEFIEHLRAFGPELQPVLEEVIESIGDRDTRRATIRQTAVNLYRQVLSPDLGP
;
A
#
# COMPACT_ATOMS: atom_id res chain seq x y z
N MET A 1 -59.22 -46.18 18.07
CA MET A 1 -58.16 -45.66 18.94
C MET A 1 -57.37 -44.66 18.12
N PRO A 2 -57.14 -43.44 18.64
CA PRO A 2 -57.92 -42.29 18.21
C PRO A 2 -57.09 -41.14 17.64
N GLU A 3 -57.83 -40.18 17.07
CA GLU A 3 -57.45 -38.79 16.77
C GLU A 3 -56.74 -38.11 17.94
N LEU A 4 -55.82 -37.18 17.61
CA LEU A 4 -55.63 -35.98 18.42
C LEU A 4 -55.17 -34.84 17.51
N ASN A 5 -56.15 -33.98 17.25
CA ASN A 5 -56.06 -32.66 16.66
C ASN A 5 -55.51 -31.70 17.74
N MET A 6 -54.48 -30.91 17.44
CA MET A 6 -54.20 -29.67 18.16
C MET A 6 -53.73 -28.62 17.16
N ASN A 7 -54.71 -27.81 16.72
CA ASN A 7 -54.46 -26.43 16.33
C ASN A 7 -53.86 -25.69 17.54
N MET A 8 -52.77 -24.97 17.33
CA MET A 8 -52.50 -23.75 18.07
C MET A 8 -52.25 -22.63 17.08
N ASP A 9 -53.06 -21.59 17.26
CA ASP A 9 -53.12 -20.35 16.51
C ASP A 9 -51.76 -19.61 16.56
N PHE A 10 -51.28 -19.16 15.41
CA PHE A 10 -50.24 -18.15 15.32
C PHE A 10 -50.94 -16.80 15.10
N GLU A 11 -50.99 -15.97 16.15
CA GLU A 11 -51.22 -14.54 15.98
C GLU A 11 -50.00 -13.90 15.27
N PRO A 12 -50.20 -12.91 14.38
CA PRO A 12 -49.10 -12.19 13.78
C PRO A 12 -48.68 -11.04 14.71
N GLU A 13 -47.47 -11.08 15.27
CA GLU A 13 -46.87 -9.87 15.84
C GLU A 13 -46.36 -8.98 14.69
N GLU A 14 -46.94 -7.79 14.60
CA GLU A 14 -46.51 -6.69 13.75
C GLU A 14 -45.14 -6.16 14.20
N GLY A 15 -44.28 -5.90 13.21
CA GLY A 15 -43.41 -4.73 13.20
C GLY A 15 -42.18 -4.74 14.11
N SER A 16 -41.06 -5.24 13.58
CA SER A 16 -39.75 -4.68 13.93
C SER A 16 -38.95 -4.43 12.65
N GLU A 17 -38.93 -3.16 12.23
CA GLU A 17 -37.84 -2.61 11.42
C GLU A 17 -36.54 -2.81 12.21
N GLY A 18 -35.76 -3.81 11.80
CA GLY A 18 -34.47 -4.12 12.39
C GLY A 18 -33.59 -4.69 11.28
N GLY A 19 -32.54 -3.95 10.94
CA GLY A 19 -31.56 -4.36 9.94
C GLY A 19 -31.08 -5.77 10.20
N ILE A 20 -31.23 -6.63 9.21
CA ILE A 20 -30.71 -8.00 9.26
C ILE A 20 -29.19 -7.88 9.15
N VAL A 21 -28.52 -7.99 10.30
CA VAL A 21 -27.12 -8.39 10.35
C VAL A 21 -27.09 -9.83 9.83
N GLY A 22 -26.62 -9.98 8.58
CA GLY A 22 -26.57 -11.25 7.88
C GLY A 22 -25.71 -12.27 8.63
N LEU A 23 -26.25 -13.48 8.80
CA LEU A 23 -25.45 -14.65 9.13
C LEU A 23 -24.38 -14.85 8.04
N PRO A 24 -23.12 -15.18 8.38
CA PRO A 24 -22.06 -15.34 7.39
C PRO A 24 -22.41 -16.48 6.42
N SER A 25 -22.53 -16.12 5.14
CA SER A 25 -22.74 -17.05 4.04
C SER A 25 -21.41 -17.76 3.72
N GLN A 26 -21.41 -19.10 3.72
CA GLN A 26 -20.24 -19.99 3.57
C GLN A 26 -19.64 -20.05 2.15
N ASP A 27 -19.76 -19.00 1.34
CA ASP A 27 -19.15 -18.96 0.00
C ASP A 27 -17.76 -18.32 0.08
N GLU A 28 -16.75 -19.16 0.32
CA GLU A 28 -15.34 -18.76 0.51
C GLU A 28 -14.59 -18.50 -0.80
N ARG A 29 -15.27 -18.52 -1.95
CA ARG A 29 -14.61 -18.31 -3.25
C ARG A 29 -14.00 -16.91 -3.35
N PRO A 30 -12.84 -16.77 -4.02
CA PRO A 30 -12.24 -15.48 -4.25
C PRO A 30 -13.19 -14.60 -5.06
N ASN A 31 -13.35 -13.37 -4.59
CA ASN A 31 -14.21 -12.39 -5.22
C ASN A 31 -13.47 -11.68 -6.36
N SER A 32 -14.21 -11.35 -7.41
CA SER A 32 -13.68 -10.72 -8.63
C SER A 32 -14.56 -9.55 -9.02
N GLY A 33 -13.96 -8.52 -9.60
CA GLY A 33 -14.61 -7.29 -9.99
C GLY A 33 -13.73 -6.07 -9.81
N LEU A 34 -14.24 -4.91 -10.24
CA LEU A 34 -13.75 -3.61 -9.81
C LEU A 34 -14.21 -3.42 -8.35
N ARG A 35 -13.32 -3.72 -7.42
CA ARG A 35 -13.54 -3.74 -5.98
C ARG A 35 -12.39 -3.09 -5.24
N GLU A 36 -12.71 -2.51 -4.10
CA GLU A 36 -11.79 -2.04 -3.08
C GLU A 36 -11.93 -2.89 -1.82
N GLY A 37 -10.80 -3.12 -1.15
CA GLY A 37 -10.73 -3.83 0.12
C GLY A 37 -11.39 -5.21 0.16
N GLY A 38 -11.77 -5.61 1.38
CA GLY A 38 -12.25 -6.96 1.70
C GLY A 38 -13.74 -7.17 1.46
N ILE A 39 -14.22 -7.11 0.21
CA ILE A 39 -15.60 -7.53 -0.11
C ILE A 39 -15.64 -9.03 -0.39
N THR A 40 -16.54 -9.77 0.27
CA THR A 40 -16.70 -11.20 0.04
C THR A 40 -17.55 -11.49 -1.19
N HIS A 41 -17.32 -12.65 -1.82
CA HIS A 41 -18.13 -13.11 -2.95
C HIS A 41 -19.61 -13.33 -2.55
N ALA A 42 -19.84 -13.68 -1.29
CA ALA A 42 -21.17 -13.86 -0.73
C ALA A 42 -21.99 -12.55 -0.71
N ASP A 43 -21.40 -11.47 -0.22
CA ASP A 43 -22.07 -10.17 -0.08
C ASP A 43 -22.55 -9.65 -1.44
N VAL A 44 -21.70 -9.80 -2.46
CA VAL A 44 -22.03 -9.40 -3.83
C VAL A 44 -23.13 -10.26 -4.41
N ASN A 45 -23.10 -11.58 -4.18
CA ASN A 45 -24.15 -12.46 -4.67
C ASN A 45 -25.50 -12.15 -4.02
N GLU A 46 -25.53 -11.81 -2.74
CA GLU A 46 -26.75 -11.35 -2.08
C GLU A 46 -27.27 -10.06 -2.71
N ALA A 47 -26.38 -9.08 -2.91
CA ALA A 47 -26.69 -7.86 -3.64
C ALA A 47 -27.27 -8.11 -5.04
N LEU A 48 -26.68 -9.03 -5.81
CA LEU A 48 -27.15 -9.40 -7.15
C LEU A 48 -28.51 -10.10 -7.13
N ARG A 49 -28.77 -10.99 -6.16
CA ARG A 49 -30.08 -11.66 -6.02
C ARG A 49 -31.21 -10.68 -5.76
N MET A 50 -30.94 -9.59 -5.05
CA MET A 50 -31.93 -8.58 -4.70
C MET A 50 -32.16 -7.54 -5.80
N GLY A 51 -31.27 -7.46 -6.80
CA GLY A 51 -31.34 -6.46 -7.89
C GLY A 51 -32.12 -6.96 -9.10
N SER A 52 -32.93 -6.08 -9.71
CA SER A 52 -33.45 -6.35 -11.05
C SER A 52 -32.32 -6.23 -12.08
N MET A 53 -32.27 -7.16 -13.04
CA MET A 53 -31.15 -7.29 -13.96
C MET A 53 -31.61 -7.32 -15.42
N THR A 54 -30.79 -6.75 -16.30
CA THR A 54 -31.05 -6.71 -17.76
C THR A 54 -29.76 -6.98 -18.53
N VAL A 55 -29.80 -7.88 -19.51
CA VAL A 55 -28.63 -8.17 -20.36
C VAL A 55 -28.46 -7.07 -21.40
N ILE A 56 -27.28 -6.44 -21.46
CA ILE A 56 -26.93 -5.42 -22.45
C ILE A 56 -26.02 -5.96 -23.55
N PHE A 57 -25.23 -7.00 -23.27
CA PHE A 57 -24.33 -7.63 -24.25
C PHE A 57 -24.24 -9.14 -24.06
N GLY A 58 -24.11 -9.86 -25.17
CA GLY A 58 -23.99 -11.32 -25.18
C GLY A 58 -25.30 -12.03 -24.80
N GLN A 59 -25.16 -13.30 -24.42
CA GLN A 59 -26.24 -14.10 -23.85
C GLN A 59 -25.75 -14.70 -22.55
N GLN A 60 -26.47 -14.47 -21.47
CA GLN A 60 -26.10 -15.07 -20.19
C GLN A 60 -26.21 -16.58 -20.29
N THR A 61 -25.08 -17.26 -20.12
CA THR A 61 -25.03 -18.72 -20.07
C THR A 61 -25.50 -19.19 -18.71
N ARG A 62 -26.37 -20.19 -18.69
CA ARG A 62 -27.05 -20.68 -17.47
C ARG A 62 -26.72 -22.14 -17.19
N LEU A 63 -25.47 -22.55 -17.44
CA LEU A 63 -25.06 -23.95 -17.36
C LEU A 63 -24.00 -24.16 -16.28
N ARG A 64 -24.29 -25.05 -15.31
CA ARG A 64 -23.27 -25.67 -14.44
C ARG A 64 -23.31 -27.17 -14.68
N LEU A 65 -22.15 -27.79 -14.94
CA LEU A 65 -22.05 -29.21 -15.32
C LEU A 65 -22.93 -29.59 -16.53
N GLY A 66 -23.16 -28.66 -17.46
CA GLY A 66 -24.06 -28.88 -18.62
C GLY A 66 -25.56 -28.90 -18.29
N LEU A 67 -25.93 -28.67 -17.02
CA LEU A 67 -27.32 -28.57 -16.56
C LEU A 67 -27.75 -27.11 -16.47
N LYS A 68 -28.98 -26.83 -16.91
CA LYS A 68 -29.57 -25.49 -16.82
C LYS A 68 -29.88 -25.16 -15.36
N MET A 69 -29.33 -24.06 -14.85
CA MET A 69 -29.64 -23.52 -13.53
C MET A 69 -31.12 -23.10 -13.46
N GLU A 70 -31.75 -23.13 -12.28
CA GLU A 70 -33.21 -23.01 -12.12
C GLU A 70 -33.79 -21.58 -12.26
N ASP A 71 -32.95 -20.55 -12.35
CA ASP A 71 -33.35 -19.13 -12.24
C ASP A 71 -34.25 -18.61 -13.40
N GLU A 72 -34.72 -17.35 -13.35
CA GLU A 72 -35.47 -16.77 -14.49
C GLU A 72 -34.54 -16.33 -15.64
N SER A 73 -35.08 -16.25 -16.86
CA SER A 73 -34.32 -15.70 -17.99
C SER A 73 -34.33 -14.18 -17.90
N LEU A 74 -33.15 -13.56 -17.89
CA LEU A 74 -33.07 -12.11 -17.80
C LEU A 74 -33.60 -11.42 -19.07
N PRO A 75 -34.34 -10.31 -18.93
CA PRO A 75 -34.75 -9.49 -20.07
C PRO A 75 -33.54 -8.86 -20.76
N ARG A 76 -33.68 -8.59 -22.07
CA ARG A 76 -32.68 -7.81 -22.83
C ARG A 76 -32.97 -6.33 -22.77
N PHE A 77 -31.93 -5.53 -22.64
CA PHE A 77 -32.06 -4.08 -22.69
C PHE A 77 -32.55 -3.62 -24.08
N HIS A 78 -33.40 -2.59 -24.10
CA HIS A 78 -33.98 -2.10 -25.35
C HIS A 78 -32.92 -1.44 -26.25
N ALA A 79 -32.69 -2.00 -27.44
CA ALA A 79 -31.61 -1.62 -28.35
C ALA A 79 -31.65 -0.15 -28.83
N GLY A 80 -32.81 0.51 -28.78
CA GLY A 80 -32.97 1.92 -29.18
C GLY A 80 -32.52 2.95 -28.14
N HIS A 81 -32.25 2.50 -26.90
CA HIS A 81 -31.93 3.39 -25.79
C HIS A 81 -30.51 4.00 -25.93
N ASP A 82 -30.33 5.27 -25.58
CA ASP A 82 -29.07 5.97 -25.81
C ASP A 82 -27.90 5.38 -25.00
N MET A 83 -28.16 4.88 -23.78
CA MET A 83 -27.17 4.12 -23.01
C MET A 83 -26.68 2.86 -23.72
N VAL A 84 -27.51 2.19 -24.53
CA VAL A 84 -27.08 1.03 -25.32
C VAL A 84 -26.17 1.47 -26.44
N LYS A 85 -26.49 2.58 -27.13
CA LYS A 85 -25.60 3.14 -28.16
C LYS A 85 -24.25 3.53 -27.58
N PHE A 86 -24.25 4.14 -26.40
CA PHE A 86 -23.03 4.51 -25.67
C PHE A 86 -22.20 3.25 -25.32
N PHE A 87 -22.83 2.25 -24.71
CA PHE A 87 -22.19 0.97 -24.39
C PHE A 87 -21.58 0.29 -25.63
N TYR A 88 -22.31 0.20 -26.74
CA TYR A 88 -21.78 -0.37 -27.98
C TYR A 88 -20.71 0.51 -28.65
N GLY A 89 -20.65 1.81 -28.32
CA GLY A 89 -19.52 2.67 -28.64
C GLY A 89 -18.23 2.16 -27.97
N ALA A 90 -18.31 1.77 -26.70
CA ALA A 90 -17.19 1.20 -25.94
C ALA A 90 -16.78 -0.18 -26.48
N ILE A 91 -17.74 -1.06 -26.76
CA ILE A 91 -17.44 -2.38 -27.35
C ILE A 91 -16.63 -2.27 -28.65
N ARG A 92 -16.85 -1.22 -29.46
CA ARG A 92 -16.11 -1.00 -30.72
C ARG A 92 -14.65 -0.57 -30.54
N GLN A 93 -14.27 -0.11 -29.35
CA GLN A 93 -12.88 0.27 -29.07
C GLN A 93 -12.05 -0.89 -28.50
N ILE A 94 -12.70 -1.99 -28.10
CA ILE A 94 -12.02 -3.21 -27.65
C ILE A 94 -11.31 -3.85 -28.86
N PRO A 95 -10.01 -4.23 -28.74
CA PRO A 95 -9.31 -4.94 -29.82
C PRO A 95 -10.03 -6.20 -30.27
N GLU A 96 -10.06 -6.45 -31.58
CA GLU A 96 -10.81 -7.55 -32.20
C GLU A 96 -10.47 -8.92 -31.58
N VAL A 97 -9.19 -9.19 -31.33
CA VAL A 97 -8.73 -10.44 -30.70
C VAL A 97 -9.39 -10.67 -29.33
N ILE A 98 -9.50 -9.64 -28.49
CA ILE A 98 -10.12 -9.75 -27.17
C ILE A 98 -11.63 -9.87 -27.32
N LEU A 99 -12.26 -9.08 -28.20
CA LEU A 99 -13.69 -9.14 -28.44
C LEU A 99 -14.13 -10.51 -28.97
N ASP A 100 -13.36 -11.10 -29.89
CA ASP A 100 -13.58 -12.45 -30.39
C ASP A 100 -13.43 -13.49 -29.28
N GLY A 101 -12.45 -13.33 -28.40
CA GLY A 101 -12.30 -14.15 -27.19
C GLY A 101 -13.54 -14.08 -26.29
N ILE A 102 -14.01 -12.87 -25.98
CA ILE A 102 -15.23 -12.61 -25.18
C ILE A 102 -16.44 -13.32 -25.80
N LEU A 103 -16.63 -13.17 -27.11
CA LEU A 103 -17.75 -13.79 -27.83
C LEU A 103 -17.63 -15.32 -27.88
N ALA A 104 -16.44 -15.86 -28.16
CA ALA A 104 -16.20 -17.30 -28.23
C ALA A 104 -16.37 -17.98 -26.86
N ALA A 105 -15.98 -17.31 -25.78
CA ALA A 105 -16.19 -17.76 -24.42
C ALA A 105 -17.66 -17.65 -23.96
N GLY A 106 -18.50 -16.93 -24.71
CA GLY A 106 -19.90 -16.67 -24.34
C GLY A 106 -20.02 -15.74 -23.13
N ILE A 107 -19.08 -14.81 -22.98
CA ILE A 107 -19.11 -13.80 -21.91
C ILE A 107 -20.21 -12.78 -22.22
N SER A 108 -20.99 -12.44 -21.21
CA SER A 108 -22.09 -11.46 -21.31
C SER A 108 -21.88 -10.29 -20.35
N VAL A 109 -22.54 -9.16 -20.63
CA VAL A 109 -22.59 -8.02 -19.70
C VAL A 109 -24.03 -7.79 -19.30
N THR A 110 -24.26 -7.72 -17.99
CA THR A 110 -25.59 -7.57 -17.37
C THR A 110 -25.61 -6.31 -16.51
N LEU A 111 -26.60 -5.46 -16.76
CA LEU A 111 -26.88 -4.28 -15.94
C LEU A 111 -27.69 -4.67 -14.71
N VAL A 112 -27.23 -4.23 -13.55
CA VAL A 112 -27.95 -4.31 -12.27
C VAL A 112 -28.59 -2.95 -12.03
N GLN A 113 -29.92 -2.93 -11.95
CA GLN A 113 -30.68 -1.68 -11.99
C GLN A 113 -30.71 -0.96 -10.65
N GLN A 114 -30.78 0.38 -10.72
CA GLN A 114 -30.94 1.29 -9.59
C GLN A 114 -29.85 1.17 -8.51
N ARG A 115 -28.65 0.72 -8.89
CA ARG A 115 -27.51 0.61 -7.98
C ARG A 115 -26.37 1.48 -8.45
N ASP A 116 -25.74 2.17 -7.50
CA ASP A 116 -24.48 2.90 -7.72
C ASP A 116 -23.28 1.97 -7.48
N LEU A 117 -23.37 1.11 -6.46
CA LEU A 117 -22.43 0.05 -6.10
C LEU A 117 -23.17 -1.28 -5.93
N LEU A 118 -22.51 -2.40 -6.24
CA LEU A 118 -23.09 -3.73 -6.01
C LEU A 118 -23.05 -4.07 -4.53
N ALA A 119 -21.88 -3.97 -3.91
CA ALA A 119 -21.68 -4.18 -2.48
C ALA A 119 -20.91 -3.00 -1.89
N PHE A 120 -21.20 -2.67 -0.63
CA PHE A 120 -20.60 -1.53 0.05
C PHE A 120 -20.56 -1.82 1.54
N CYS A 121 -19.36 -1.74 2.12
CA CYS A 121 -19.12 -1.78 3.56
C CYS A 121 -18.69 -0.39 4.04
N ASP A 122 -17.68 0.19 3.40
CA ASP A 122 -17.15 1.53 3.65
C ASP A 122 -16.46 2.12 2.39
N VAL A 123 -15.80 3.28 2.52
CA VAL A 123 -15.14 3.96 1.39
C VAL A 123 -13.97 3.16 0.81
N ARG A 124 -13.30 2.32 1.60
CA ARG A 124 -12.13 1.51 1.21
C ARG A 124 -12.48 0.03 1.05
N SER A 125 -13.72 -0.34 1.31
CA SER A 125 -14.27 -1.67 1.12
C SER A 125 -15.63 -1.59 0.41
N HIS A 126 -15.59 -1.68 -0.92
CA HIS A 126 -16.77 -1.60 -1.76
C HIS A 126 -16.54 -2.28 -3.12
N GLN A 127 -17.61 -2.53 -3.86
CA GLN A 127 -17.51 -3.17 -5.17
C GLN A 127 -18.54 -2.63 -6.14
N SER A 128 -18.04 -2.18 -7.28
CA SER A 128 -18.86 -1.64 -8.35
C SER A 128 -19.11 -2.64 -9.46
N PHE A 129 -18.11 -3.38 -9.93
CA PHE A 129 -18.30 -4.41 -10.95
C PHE A 129 -18.10 -5.78 -10.34
N HIS A 130 -18.74 -6.81 -10.89
CA HIS A 130 -18.54 -8.17 -10.42
C HIS A 130 -18.49 -9.15 -11.58
N THR A 131 -17.62 -10.16 -11.48
CA THR A 131 -17.46 -11.18 -12.51
C THR A 131 -17.97 -12.54 -12.03
N GLY A 132 -19.12 -12.96 -12.57
CA GLY A 132 -19.72 -14.25 -12.30
C GLY A 132 -19.13 -15.35 -13.18
N ARG A 133 -18.13 -16.07 -12.65
CA ARG A 133 -17.41 -17.16 -13.34
C ARG A 133 -18.32 -18.22 -13.94
N THR A 134 -19.25 -18.77 -13.15
CA THR A 134 -20.19 -19.83 -13.60
C THR A 134 -21.14 -19.35 -14.69
N ARG A 135 -21.61 -18.10 -14.61
CA ARG A 135 -22.55 -17.51 -15.59
C ARG A 135 -21.85 -16.82 -16.75
N ARG A 136 -20.51 -16.77 -16.72
CA ARG A 136 -19.65 -16.03 -17.67
C ARG A 136 -20.20 -14.62 -17.89
N THR A 137 -20.44 -13.90 -16.79
CA THR A 137 -21.15 -12.61 -16.82
C THR A 137 -20.39 -11.55 -16.06
N ILE A 138 -20.22 -10.38 -16.66
CA ILE A 138 -19.79 -9.16 -16.00
C ILE A 138 -21.05 -8.41 -15.58
N TYR A 139 -21.22 -8.19 -14.28
CA TYR A 139 -22.29 -7.41 -13.69
C TYR A 139 -21.82 -5.98 -13.50
N MET A 140 -22.58 -5.03 -14.03
CA MET A 140 -22.31 -3.60 -13.97
C MET A 140 -23.54 -2.86 -13.43
N PRO A 141 -23.40 -1.91 -12.49
CA PRO A 141 -24.51 -1.08 -12.05
C PRO A 141 -24.94 -0.11 -13.17
N ASP A 142 -26.25 0.02 -13.39
CA ASP A 142 -26.76 0.91 -14.44
C ASP A 142 -26.46 2.39 -14.18
N LYS A 143 -26.34 2.79 -12.90
CA LYS A 143 -26.03 4.18 -12.52
C LYS A 143 -24.61 4.59 -12.86
N VAL A 144 -23.65 3.66 -12.83
CA VAL A 144 -22.28 3.91 -13.28
C VAL A 144 -22.27 4.23 -14.78
N LEU A 145 -22.99 3.44 -15.58
CA LEU A 145 -23.15 3.68 -17.02
C LEU A 145 -23.89 5.01 -17.30
N GLU A 146 -24.95 5.29 -16.54
CA GLU A 146 -25.73 6.53 -16.65
C GLU A 146 -24.87 7.75 -16.30
N ALA A 147 -24.05 7.67 -15.24
CA ALA A 147 -23.15 8.73 -14.82
C ALA A 147 -22.06 9.00 -15.86
N ALA A 148 -21.43 7.95 -16.40
CA ALA A 148 -20.43 8.07 -17.47
C ALA A 148 -21.02 8.75 -18.71
N PHE A 149 -22.22 8.32 -19.13
CA PHE A 149 -22.95 8.92 -20.24
C PHE A 149 -23.27 10.39 -20.01
N LYS A 150 -23.83 10.74 -18.84
CA LYS A 150 -24.21 12.13 -18.51
C LYS A 150 -23.02 13.07 -18.40
N LYS A 151 -21.89 12.59 -17.90
CA LYS A 151 -20.65 13.37 -17.81
C LYS A 151 -19.91 13.46 -19.17
N GLY A 152 -20.39 12.78 -20.21
CA GLY A 152 -19.81 12.83 -21.55
C GLY A 152 -18.44 12.15 -21.65
N TYR A 153 -18.25 11.06 -20.92
CA TYR A 153 -16.99 10.32 -20.91
C TYR A 153 -16.70 9.72 -22.29
N ASP A 154 -15.41 9.61 -22.64
CA ASP A 154 -15.03 8.84 -23.81
C ASP A 154 -15.46 7.37 -23.63
N TYR A 155 -15.79 6.71 -24.74
CA TYR A 155 -16.17 5.30 -24.72
C TYR A 155 -15.06 4.43 -24.12
N TRP A 156 -13.80 4.86 -24.20
CA TRP A 156 -12.63 4.10 -23.78
C TRP A 156 -12.67 3.80 -22.30
N ALA A 157 -13.10 4.74 -21.47
CA ALA A 157 -13.19 4.57 -20.03
C ALA A 157 -14.06 3.35 -19.65
N LEU A 158 -15.08 3.03 -20.45
CA LEU A 158 -15.91 1.83 -20.27
C LEU A 158 -15.26 0.58 -20.87
N SER A 159 -14.58 0.70 -22.01
CA SER A 159 -13.83 -0.39 -22.63
C SER A 159 -12.73 -0.92 -21.71
N GLU A 160 -12.02 -0.04 -21.00
CA GLU A 160 -11.00 -0.39 -20.01
C GLU A 160 -11.56 -1.33 -18.94
N VAL A 161 -12.69 -0.97 -18.32
CA VAL A 161 -13.30 -1.81 -17.28
C VAL A 161 -13.79 -3.14 -17.86
N ILE A 162 -14.38 -3.14 -19.06
CA ILE A 162 -14.80 -4.40 -19.70
C ILE A 162 -13.59 -5.31 -19.96
N ILE A 163 -12.45 -4.77 -20.40
CA ILE A 163 -11.23 -5.55 -20.60
C ILE A 163 -10.68 -6.03 -19.26
N LYS A 164 -10.60 -5.17 -18.23
CA LYS A 164 -10.14 -5.52 -16.88
C LYS A 164 -10.97 -6.66 -16.25
N GLU A 165 -12.26 -6.73 -16.56
CA GLU A 165 -13.13 -7.81 -16.07
C GLU A 165 -13.14 -9.05 -16.98
N ALA A 166 -13.08 -8.86 -18.29
CA ALA A 166 -13.17 -9.97 -19.24
C ALA A 166 -11.88 -10.76 -19.34
N PHE A 167 -10.71 -10.11 -19.26
CA PHE A 167 -9.42 -10.75 -19.45
C PHE A 167 -9.16 -11.84 -18.38
N PRO A 168 -9.27 -11.56 -17.06
CA PRO A 168 -9.16 -12.58 -16.02
C PRO A 168 -10.19 -13.71 -16.18
N LEU A 169 -11.41 -13.37 -16.65
CA LEU A 169 -12.46 -14.37 -16.89
C LEU A 169 -12.13 -15.29 -18.07
N LEU A 170 -11.47 -14.78 -19.11
CA LEU A 170 -11.01 -15.59 -20.24
C LEU A 170 -9.93 -16.58 -19.80
N ASP A 171 -8.99 -16.13 -18.96
CA ASP A 171 -7.96 -16.99 -18.36
C ASP A 171 -8.56 -18.04 -17.43
N TYR A 172 -9.51 -17.66 -16.57
CA TYR A 172 -10.28 -18.61 -15.77
C TYR A 172 -10.97 -19.68 -16.64
N ILE A 173 -11.64 -19.26 -17.73
CA ILE A 173 -12.30 -20.17 -18.65
C ILE A 173 -11.28 -21.08 -19.36
N LEU A 174 -10.10 -20.57 -19.68
CA LEU A 174 -9.03 -21.36 -20.28
C LEU A 174 -8.57 -22.49 -19.33
N ILE A 175 -8.40 -22.20 -18.04
CA ILE A 175 -8.09 -23.22 -17.01
C ILE A 175 -9.25 -24.22 -16.88
N LEU A 176 -10.49 -23.73 -16.83
CA LEU A 176 -11.68 -24.57 -16.73
C LEU A 176 -11.80 -25.56 -17.89
N GLU A 177 -11.55 -25.11 -19.12
CA GLU A 177 -11.57 -26.00 -20.29
C GLU A 177 -10.41 -27.01 -20.23
N LEU A 178 -9.23 -26.62 -19.72
CA LEU A 178 -8.14 -27.58 -19.46
C LEU A 178 -8.57 -28.65 -18.44
N VAL A 179 -9.16 -28.27 -17.31
CA VAL A 179 -9.63 -29.23 -16.27
C VAL A 179 -10.59 -30.24 -16.89
N ARG A 180 -11.59 -29.78 -17.64
CA ARG A 180 -12.57 -30.66 -18.30
C ARG A 180 -11.90 -31.66 -19.24
N HIS A 181 -10.94 -31.21 -20.05
CA HIS A 181 -10.23 -32.07 -20.98
C HIS A 181 -9.26 -33.02 -20.28
N MET A 182 -8.64 -32.59 -19.18
CA MET A 182 -7.82 -33.43 -18.32
C MET A 182 -8.65 -34.55 -17.71
N GLN A 183 -9.84 -34.26 -17.16
CA GLN A 183 -10.76 -35.25 -16.61
C GLN A 183 -11.13 -36.30 -17.67
N VAL A 184 -11.55 -35.87 -18.86
CA VAL A 184 -11.86 -36.78 -19.98
C VAL A 184 -10.64 -37.62 -20.37
N ARG A 185 -9.46 -37.01 -20.44
CA ARG A 185 -8.23 -37.70 -20.85
C ARG A 185 -7.77 -38.72 -19.80
N MET A 186 -7.89 -38.40 -18.52
CA MET A 186 -7.53 -39.29 -17.39
C MET A 186 -8.46 -40.51 -17.25
N HIS A 187 -9.66 -40.47 -17.83
CA HIS A 187 -10.46 -41.70 -18.00
C HIS A 187 -9.88 -42.64 -19.07
N GLN A 188 -9.14 -42.12 -20.04
CA GLN A 188 -8.57 -42.88 -21.15
C GLN A 188 -7.13 -43.35 -20.87
N VAL A 189 -6.34 -42.57 -20.15
CA VAL A 189 -4.93 -42.83 -19.85
C VAL A 189 -4.63 -42.59 -18.36
N GLY A 190 -3.55 -43.17 -17.84
CA GLY A 190 -3.18 -43.02 -16.43
C GLY A 190 -2.94 -41.57 -16.00
N LEU A 191 -2.00 -40.89 -16.67
CA LEU A 191 -1.66 -39.47 -16.46
C LEU A 191 -1.37 -38.81 -17.83
N PRO A 192 -1.99 -37.67 -18.15
CA PRO A 192 -1.69 -36.92 -19.37
C PRO A 192 -0.26 -36.35 -19.32
N GLY A 193 0.45 -36.38 -20.46
CA GLY A 193 1.78 -35.78 -20.56
C GLY A 193 1.74 -34.26 -20.70
N ILE A 194 2.88 -33.59 -20.46
CA ILE A 194 3.01 -32.13 -20.55
C ILE A 194 2.59 -31.57 -21.92
N SER A 195 2.86 -32.30 -23.00
CA SER A 195 2.43 -31.90 -24.35
C SER A 195 0.91 -31.78 -24.45
N PHE A 196 0.15 -32.69 -23.82
CA PHE A 196 -1.31 -32.63 -23.83
C PHE A 196 -1.82 -31.36 -23.15
N ILE A 197 -1.24 -30.97 -22.01
CA ILE A 197 -1.62 -29.75 -21.28
C ILE A 197 -1.40 -28.53 -22.18
N LYS A 198 -0.19 -28.39 -22.74
CA LYS A 198 0.17 -27.24 -23.60
C LYS A 198 -0.66 -27.17 -24.88
N ASP A 199 -0.86 -28.30 -25.55
CA ASP A 199 -1.62 -28.35 -26.80
C ASP A 199 -3.11 -28.04 -26.55
N THR A 200 -3.66 -28.52 -25.43
CA THR A 200 -5.04 -28.20 -25.01
C THR A 200 -5.17 -26.71 -24.70
N LEU A 201 -4.28 -26.13 -23.90
CA LEU A 201 -4.29 -24.70 -23.60
C LEU A 201 -4.18 -23.86 -24.88
N ARG A 202 -3.28 -24.20 -25.80
CA ARG A 202 -3.15 -23.49 -27.09
C ARG A 202 -4.39 -23.61 -27.97
N GLN A 203 -5.04 -24.77 -27.99
CA GLN A 203 -6.26 -24.97 -28.76
C GLN A 203 -7.40 -24.04 -28.29
N PHE A 204 -7.51 -23.85 -26.98
CA PHE A 204 -8.56 -23.04 -26.35
C PHE A 204 -8.17 -21.58 -26.11
N ASN A 205 -6.88 -21.23 -26.18
CA ASN A 205 -6.43 -19.84 -26.11
C ASN A 205 -7.04 -19.02 -27.27
N LYS A 206 -7.67 -17.90 -26.93
CA LYS A 206 -8.26 -16.94 -27.89
C LYS A 206 -7.78 -15.50 -27.71
N HIS A 207 -7.10 -15.20 -26.61
CA HIS A 207 -6.83 -13.83 -26.19
C HIS A 207 -5.37 -13.58 -25.80
N LEU A 208 -4.63 -14.59 -25.33
CA LEU A 208 -3.21 -14.46 -24.98
C LEU A 208 -2.36 -14.51 -26.24
N LYS A 209 -1.43 -13.56 -26.36
CA LYS A 209 -0.41 -13.55 -27.39
C LYS A 209 0.54 -14.75 -27.21
N ASP A 210 0.52 -15.70 -28.16
CA ASP A 210 1.48 -16.82 -28.25
C ASP A 210 2.39 -16.65 -29.49
N PRO A 211 3.51 -15.93 -29.37
CA PRO A 211 4.46 -15.74 -30.46
C PRO A 211 5.22 -17.02 -30.85
N SER A 212 5.13 -18.09 -30.05
CA SER A 212 5.83 -19.36 -30.29
C SER A 212 5.40 -20.03 -31.60
N GLU A 213 4.19 -19.77 -32.10
CA GLU A 213 3.71 -20.31 -33.37
C GLU A 213 4.48 -19.70 -34.56
N ARG A 214 4.60 -18.37 -34.57
CA ARG A 214 5.36 -17.62 -35.59
C ARG A 214 6.85 -17.88 -35.51
N LEU A 215 7.41 -17.94 -34.30
CA LEU A 215 8.84 -18.17 -34.09
C LEU A 215 9.28 -19.60 -34.44
N ARG A 216 8.42 -20.60 -34.19
CA ARG A 216 8.62 -21.98 -34.70
C ARG A 216 8.65 -22.01 -36.23
N ALA A 217 7.82 -21.22 -36.89
CA ALA A 217 7.82 -21.10 -38.35
C ALA A 217 9.06 -20.35 -38.88
N GLU A 218 9.60 -19.38 -38.13
CA GLU A 218 10.76 -18.55 -38.51
C GLU A 218 12.12 -19.10 -38.02
N GLY A 219 12.14 -20.20 -37.23
CA GLY A 219 13.37 -20.81 -36.72
C GLY A 219 14.12 -19.97 -35.67
N ARG A 220 13.45 -19.02 -35.01
CA ARG A 220 14.04 -18.12 -34.01
C ARG A 220 13.76 -18.61 -32.59
N GLN A 221 14.73 -18.47 -31.69
CA GLN A 221 14.64 -18.94 -30.29
C GLN A 221 14.44 -17.84 -29.25
N MET A 222 14.69 -16.57 -29.59
CA MET A 222 14.67 -15.49 -28.60
C MET A 222 13.37 -14.70 -28.67
N LEU A 223 12.67 -14.66 -27.53
CA LEU A 223 11.48 -13.86 -27.27
C LEU A 223 11.85 -12.68 -26.38
N ASP A 224 11.22 -11.52 -26.62
CA ASP A 224 11.03 -10.57 -25.53
C ASP A 224 10.00 -11.21 -24.59
N PRO A 225 10.35 -11.54 -23.33
CA PRO A 225 9.42 -12.13 -22.37
C PRO A 225 8.14 -11.31 -22.19
N LYS A 226 8.21 -9.98 -22.43
CA LYS A 226 7.06 -9.08 -22.36
C LYS A 226 6.04 -9.27 -23.49
N GLU A 227 6.36 -10.09 -24.50
CA GLU A 227 5.50 -10.33 -25.65
C GLU A 227 4.87 -11.74 -25.68
N ASP A 228 5.18 -12.62 -24.73
CA ASP A 228 4.66 -13.99 -24.63
C ASP A 228 3.69 -14.15 -23.45
N GLU A 229 2.50 -13.58 -23.60
CA GLU A 229 1.43 -13.66 -22.60
C GLU A 229 1.03 -15.12 -22.31
N PHE A 230 1.08 -16.00 -23.31
CA PHE A 230 0.82 -17.43 -23.11
C PHE A 230 1.89 -18.11 -22.24
N GLY A 231 3.16 -17.79 -22.48
CA GLY A 231 4.28 -18.29 -21.68
C GLY A 231 4.19 -17.85 -20.23
N GLU A 232 3.76 -16.61 -19.98
CA GLU A 232 3.51 -16.04 -18.66
C GLU A 232 2.38 -16.74 -17.91
N PHE A 233 1.22 -16.85 -18.54
CA PHE A 233 0.09 -17.61 -18.01
C PHE A 233 0.46 -19.07 -17.70
N TYR A 234 1.09 -19.78 -18.65
CA TYR A 234 1.46 -21.18 -18.43
C TYR A 234 2.51 -21.31 -17.33
N GLY A 235 3.51 -20.42 -17.29
CA GLY A 235 4.58 -20.43 -16.29
C GLY A 235 4.05 -20.34 -14.86
N HIS A 236 3.10 -19.44 -14.63
CA HIS A 236 2.45 -19.24 -13.33
C HIS A 236 1.67 -20.49 -12.88
N TYR A 237 0.79 -21.04 -13.73
CA TYR A 237 -0.09 -22.14 -13.32
C TYR A 237 0.46 -23.56 -13.53
N ALA A 238 1.57 -23.74 -14.25
CA ALA A 238 2.09 -25.07 -14.61
C ALA A 238 2.35 -25.97 -13.40
N GLY A 239 2.79 -25.39 -12.27
CA GLY A 239 3.01 -26.13 -11.02
C GLY A 239 1.72 -26.78 -10.52
N HIS A 240 0.60 -26.08 -10.61
CA HIS A 240 -0.71 -26.58 -10.22
C HIS A 240 -1.23 -27.64 -11.19
N PHE A 241 -1.17 -27.37 -12.50
CA PHE A 241 -1.68 -28.29 -13.53
C PHE A 241 -1.04 -29.68 -13.48
N LYS A 242 0.23 -29.75 -13.07
CA LYS A 242 0.98 -31.01 -12.96
C LYS A 242 0.74 -31.79 -11.68
N LYS A 243 0.29 -31.10 -10.62
CA LYS A 243 -0.09 -31.75 -9.35
C LYS A 243 -1.40 -32.52 -9.49
N TRP A 244 -2.22 -32.20 -10.49
CA TRP A 244 -3.46 -32.92 -10.77
C TRP A 244 -3.20 -34.39 -11.15
N GLY A 245 -3.68 -35.27 -10.30
CA GLY A 245 -3.78 -36.71 -10.52
C GLY A 245 -5.23 -37.15 -10.73
N ARG A 246 -5.50 -38.42 -10.44
CA ARG A 246 -6.82 -39.03 -10.69
C ARG A 246 -7.91 -38.52 -9.72
N GLU A 247 -7.52 -37.85 -8.66
CA GLU A 247 -8.43 -37.25 -7.67
C GLU A 247 -9.34 -36.16 -8.24
N ILE A 248 -8.98 -35.56 -9.39
CA ILE A 248 -9.82 -34.54 -10.02
C ILE A 248 -10.99 -35.12 -10.83
N LEU A 249 -11.00 -36.43 -11.14
CA LEU A 249 -11.93 -37.05 -12.11
C LEU A 249 -13.42 -36.83 -11.79
N GLU A 250 -13.78 -36.98 -10.51
CA GLU A 250 -15.17 -36.94 -10.04
C GLU A 250 -15.55 -35.59 -9.41
N ARG A 251 -14.64 -34.60 -9.47
CA ARG A 251 -14.83 -33.28 -8.87
C ARG A 251 -15.50 -32.33 -9.87
N ASP A 252 -16.26 -31.35 -9.37
CA ASP A 252 -16.73 -30.27 -10.24
C ASP A 252 -15.52 -29.51 -10.80
N ALA A 253 -15.49 -29.34 -12.11
CA ALA A 253 -14.39 -28.67 -12.78
C ALA A 253 -14.19 -27.23 -12.28
N TYR A 254 -15.29 -26.56 -11.89
CA TYR A 254 -15.21 -25.21 -11.29
C TYR A 254 -14.47 -25.23 -9.95
N ASP A 255 -14.72 -26.22 -9.09
CA ASP A 255 -14.04 -26.32 -7.79
C ASP A 255 -12.54 -26.56 -7.96
N VAL A 256 -12.15 -27.40 -8.93
CA VAL A 256 -10.73 -27.65 -9.26
C VAL A 256 -10.07 -26.41 -9.87
N THR A 257 -10.79 -25.62 -10.67
CA THR A 257 -10.29 -24.35 -11.20
C THR A 257 -10.12 -23.30 -10.10
N ASP A 258 -11.12 -23.15 -9.21
CA ASP A 258 -11.09 -22.19 -8.11
C ASP A 258 -9.93 -22.45 -7.13
N GLU A 259 -9.51 -23.71 -6.95
CA GLU A 259 -8.36 -24.08 -6.11
C GLU A 259 -7.00 -23.61 -6.61
N VAL A 260 -6.88 -23.37 -7.92
CA VAL A 260 -5.58 -23.03 -8.54
C VAL A 260 -5.54 -21.61 -9.07
N TYR A 261 -6.69 -20.97 -9.26
CA TYR A 261 -6.80 -19.65 -9.87
C TYR A 261 -6.29 -18.55 -8.92
N ASP A 262 -5.38 -17.72 -9.41
CA ASP A 262 -4.79 -16.61 -8.67
C ASP A 262 -5.43 -15.29 -9.10
N GLU A 263 -6.42 -14.81 -8.34
CA GLU A 263 -7.11 -13.56 -8.65
C GLU A 263 -6.19 -12.33 -8.59
N GLU A 264 -5.17 -12.32 -7.73
CA GLU A 264 -4.28 -11.15 -7.60
C GLU A 264 -3.41 -11.00 -8.85
N THR A 265 -2.76 -12.08 -9.28
CA THR A 265 -1.90 -12.09 -10.47
C THR A 265 -2.72 -11.76 -11.74
N GLU A 266 -3.92 -12.35 -11.88
CA GLU A 266 -4.78 -12.14 -13.04
C GLU A 266 -5.25 -10.69 -13.18
N ARG A 267 -5.50 -10.02 -12.06
CA ARG A 267 -5.85 -8.59 -12.04
C ARG A 267 -4.70 -7.72 -12.54
N LYS A 268 -3.47 -8.00 -12.09
CA LYS A 268 -2.26 -7.29 -12.53
C LYS A 268 -2.06 -7.42 -14.04
N TRP A 269 -2.18 -8.64 -14.58
CA TRP A 269 -2.07 -8.87 -16.02
C TRP A 269 -3.14 -8.14 -16.82
N ALA A 270 -4.37 -8.09 -16.33
CA ALA A 270 -5.45 -7.35 -16.98
C ALA A 270 -5.19 -5.83 -17.00
N GLU A 271 -4.61 -5.28 -15.94
CA GLU A 271 -4.18 -3.87 -15.90
C GLU A 271 -3.06 -3.58 -16.90
N TRP A 272 -2.00 -4.41 -16.92
CA TRP A 272 -0.92 -4.27 -17.90
C TRP A 272 -1.42 -4.38 -19.33
N LYS A 273 -2.39 -5.26 -19.58
CA LYS A 273 -3.02 -5.40 -20.90
C LYS A 273 -3.74 -4.11 -21.31
N VAL A 274 -4.51 -3.51 -20.40
CA VAL A 274 -5.18 -2.23 -20.66
C VAL A 274 -4.18 -1.12 -20.89
N ASP A 275 -3.13 -1.01 -20.08
CA ASP A 275 -2.08 0.00 -20.26
C ASP A 275 -1.40 -0.13 -21.63
N LEU A 276 -1.05 -1.36 -22.03
CA LEU A 276 -0.47 -1.64 -23.34
C LEU A 276 -1.42 -1.20 -24.47
N ILE A 277 -2.71 -1.53 -24.40
CA ILE A 277 -3.70 -1.14 -25.42
C ILE A 277 -3.85 0.39 -25.46
N THR A 278 -4.01 1.02 -24.30
CA THR A 278 -4.14 2.47 -24.16
C THR A 278 -2.99 3.19 -24.83
N HIS A 279 -1.75 2.77 -24.54
CA HIS A 279 -0.55 3.33 -25.16
C HIS A 279 -0.49 3.03 -26.67
N THR A 280 -0.76 1.78 -27.08
CA THR A 280 -0.66 1.36 -28.49
C THR A 280 -1.62 2.14 -29.40
N PHE A 281 -2.84 2.39 -28.94
CA PHE A 281 -3.88 3.08 -29.71
C PHE A 281 -4.01 4.57 -29.36
N ASN A 282 -3.19 5.08 -28.44
CA ASN A 282 -3.19 6.46 -27.97
C ASN A 282 -4.58 6.92 -27.48
N TYR A 283 -5.23 6.06 -26.70
CA TYR A 283 -6.53 6.34 -26.10
C TYR A 283 -6.42 7.37 -24.96
N PRO A 284 -7.50 8.12 -24.68
CA PRO A 284 -7.50 9.15 -23.65
C PRO A 284 -7.39 8.55 -22.24
N THR A 285 -6.42 9.01 -21.44
CA THR A 285 -6.18 8.57 -20.05
C THR A 285 -6.72 9.53 -18.99
N PHE A 286 -7.39 10.61 -19.40
CA PHE A 286 -7.89 11.63 -18.48
C PHE A 286 -9.19 11.22 -17.78
N PHE A 287 -9.91 10.24 -18.31
CA PHE A 287 -11.14 9.71 -17.71
C PHE A 287 -10.89 8.35 -17.12
N GLU A 288 -11.23 8.17 -15.85
CA GLU A 288 -11.10 6.88 -15.18
C GLU A 288 -12.37 6.63 -14.37
N LEU A 289 -13.15 5.61 -14.76
CA LEU A 289 -14.46 5.34 -14.16
C LEU A 289 -14.35 5.08 -12.65
N ASP A 290 -13.30 4.38 -12.26
CA ASP A 290 -13.07 4.03 -10.86
C ASP A 290 -12.87 5.29 -10.00
N ARG A 291 -11.90 6.12 -10.39
CA ARG A 291 -11.57 7.40 -9.75
C ARG A 291 -12.73 8.39 -9.72
N ASP A 292 -13.43 8.55 -10.86
CA ASP A 292 -14.31 9.71 -11.07
C ASP A 292 -15.80 9.42 -10.80
N ILE A 293 -16.17 8.14 -10.72
CA ILE A 293 -17.56 7.70 -10.53
C ILE A 293 -17.69 6.76 -9.35
N VAL A 294 -16.87 5.70 -9.29
CA VAL A 294 -17.01 4.66 -8.26
C VAL A 294 -16.59 5.18 -6.89
N HIS A 295 -15.39 5.74 -6.76
CA HIS A 295 -14.90 6.29 -5.49
C HIS A 295 -15.77 7.44 -4.94
N PRO A 296 -16.22 8.41 -5.77
CA PRO A 296 -17.20 9.40 -5.32
C PRO A 296 -18.53 8.79 -4.89
N ALA A 297 -19.01 7.74 -5.56
CA ALA A 297 -20.24 7.05 -5.15
C ALA A 297 -20.07 6.35 -3.79
N ALA A 298 -18.91 5.75 -3.53
CA ALA A 298 -18.58 5.16 -2.24
C ALA A 298 -18.51 6.22 -1.13
N ALA A 299 -17.86 7.36 -1.39
CA ALA A 299 -17.82 8.48 -0.45
C ALA A 299 -19.21 9.06 -0.15
N ASP A 300 -20.04 9.24 -1.18
CA ASP A 300 -21.43 9.70 -1.02
C ASP A 300 -22.26 8.72 -0.20
N GLN A 301 -22.07 7.41 -0.42
CA GLN A 301 -22.77 6.37 0.34
C GLN A 301 -22.30 6.32 1.80
N ALA A 302 -21.00 6.42 2.06
CA ALA A 302 -20.44 6.54 3.40
C ALA A 302 -21.00 7.76 4.15
N ALA A 303 -21.05 8.91 3.48
CA ALA A 303 -21.61 10.14 4.05
C ALA A 303 -23.08 9.97 4.45
N ARG A 304 -23.90 9.32 3.60
CA ARG A 304 -25.31 9.02 3.89
C ARG A 304 -25.48 8.06 5.07
N MET A 305 -24.54 7.14 5.25
CA MET A 305 -24.54 6.14 6.33
C MET A 305 -23.85 6.60 7.60
N GLY A 306 -23.22 7.78 7.60
CA GLY A 306 -22.46 8.31 8.74
C GLY A 306 -21.15 7.55 9.02
N LEU A 307 -20.59 6.90 7.99
CA LEU A 307 -19.32 6.17 8.09
C LEU A 307 -18.12 7.12 7.92
N PRO A 308 -16.95 6.78 8.49
CA PRO A 308 -15.74 7.58 8.30
C PRO A 308 -15.31 7.57 6.83
N ILE A 309 -14.94 8.76 6.33
CA ILE A 309 -14.44 8.97 4.97
C ILE A 309 -12.93 9.18 5.03
N GLU A 310 -12.49 10.04 5.94
CA GLU A 310 -11.06 10.26 6.21
C GLU A 310 -10.41 8.99 6.78
N PRO A 311 -9.14 8.71 6.44
CA PRO A 311 -8.42 7.55 6.95
C PRO A 311 -8.23 7.65 8.46
N VAL A 312 -8.37 6.52 9.16
CA VAL A 312 -8.24 6.43 10.62
C VAL A 312 -7.14 5.45 11.04
N THR A 313 -6.97 4.35 10.31
CA THR A 313 -5.95 3.34 10.60
C THR A 313 -4.77 3.43 9.62
N ILE A 314 -3.65 2.79 9.96
CA ILE A 314 -2.46 2.74 9.09
C ILE A 314 -2.81 2.06 7.76
N GLU A 315 -3.63 1.01 7.81
CA GLU A 315 -4.12 0.32 6.62
C GLU A 315 -4.92 1.26 5.73
N ASP A 316 -5.76 2.13 6.31
CA ASP A 316 -6.48 3.17 5.54
C ASP A 316 -5.52 4.13 4.84
N TYR A 317 -4.46 4.56 5.53
CA TYR A 317 -3.47 5.48 4.96
C TYR A 317 -2.62 4.83 3.86
N ILE A 318 -2.24 3.56 4.01
CA ILE A 318 -1.52 2.80 2.97
C ILE A 318 -2.42 2.56 1.76
N HIS A 319 -3.70 2.23 1.99
CA HIS A 319 -4.70 2.11 0.94
C HIS A 319 -4.85 3.42 0.15
N ASP A 320 -5.11 4.53 0.83
CA ASP A 320 -5.29 5.84 0.20
C ASP A 320 -4.02 6.28 -0.57
N LEU A 321 -2.84 5.92 -0.06
CA LEU A 321 -1.59 6.18 -0.77
C LEU A 321 -1.50 5.38 -2.09
N GLY A 322 -1.96 4.12 -2.07
CA GLY A 322 -2.15 3.28 -3.25
C GLY A 322 -3.10 3.92 -4.27
N ASP A 323 -4.26 4.41 -3.82
CA ASP A 323 -5.23 5.10 -4.67
C ASP A 323 -4.64 6.35 -5.32
N LEU A 324 -3.92 7.17 -4.57
CA LEU A 324 -3.27 8.36 -5.10
C LEU A 324 -2.21 8.03 -6.16
N ALA A 325 -1.49 6.93 -5.97
CA ALA A 325 -0.51 6.44 -6.94
C ALA A 325 -1.18 5.90 -8.20
N ARG A 326 -2.27 5.13 -8.05
CA ARG A 326 -3.10 4.61 -9.14
C ARG A 326 -3.72 5.74 -9.97
N PHE A 327 -4.36 6.70 -9.32
CA PHE A 327 -5.12 7.77 -9.97
C PHE A 327 -4.28 8.93 -10.50
N ARG A 328 -3.09 9.15 -9.93
CA ARG A 328 -2.11 10.17 -10.37
C ARG A 328 -2.58 11.63 -10.35
N VAL A 329 -3.81 11.91 -9.89
CA VAL A 329 -4.39 13.27 -9.84
C VAL A 329 -4.12 13.94 -8.49
N GLY A 330 -3.33 15.02 -8.51
CA GLY A 330 -3.03 15.79 -7.31
C GLY A 330 -2.14 15.05 -6.30
N ARG A 331 -1.44 14.01 -6.74
CA ARG A 331 -0.59 13.12 -5.93
C ARG A 331 0.33 13.90 -4.99
N GLN A 332 1.10 14.86 -5.49
CA GLN A 332 1.99 15.68 -4.66
C GLN A 332 1.28 16.36 -3.49
N VAL A 333 0.09 16.93 -3.69
CA VAL A 333 -0.61 17.69 -2.63
C VAL A 333 -1.27 16.74 -1.63
N LYS A 334 -1.77 15.60 -2.10
CA LYS A 334 -2.54 14.65 -1.29
C LYS A 334 -1.67 13.62 -0.56
N THR A 335 -0.48 13.31 -1.07
CA THR A 335 0.44 12.37 -0.44
C THR A 335 1.11 12.97 0.80
N GLU A 336 1.41 14.27 0.82
CA GLU A 336 2.12 14.92 1.93
C GLU A 336 1.45 14.70 3.30
N PRO A 337 0.13 14.95 3.48
CA PRO A 337 -0.53 14.71 4.77
C PRO A 337 -0.58 13.24 5.17
N ILE A 338 -0.64 12.32 4.21
CA ILE A 338 -0.60 10.87 4.46
C ILE A 338 0.76 10.47 5.01
N LEU A 339 1.85 10.96 4.39
CA LEU A 339 3.20 10.70 4.88
C LEU A 339 3.43 11.27 6.28
N ASP A 340 2.90 12.47 6.56
CA ASP A 340 2.95 13.06 7.91
C ASP A 340 2.19 12.18 8.91
N SER A 341 0.98 11.74 8.57
CA SER A 341 0.16 10.88 9.43
C SER A 341 0.84 9.53 9.72
N LEU A 342 1.48 8.92 8.71
CA LEU A 342 2.25 7.68 8.90
C LEU A 342 3.43 7.86 9.86
N ILE A 343 4.05 9.05 9.89
CA ILE A 343 5.10 9.37 10.88
C ILE A 343 4.48 9.59 12.27
N ASP A 344 3.31 10.23 12.34
CA ASP A 344 2.58 10.47 13.60
C ASP A 344 2.14 9.15 14.26
N PHE A 345 1.90 8.07 13.50
CA PHE A 345 1.69 6.74 14.08
C PHE A 345 2.94 6.12 14.71
N GLY A 346 4.12 6.71 14.49
CA GLY A 346 5.40 6.23 15.01
C GLY A 346 5.87 4.95 14.32
N ALA A 347 6.36 3.99 15.09
CA ALA A 347 6.98 2.77 14.56
C ALA A 347 6.06 1.98 13.61
N PRO A 348 4.78 1.71 13.94
CA PRO A 348 3.88 1.00 13.04
C PRO A 348 3.70 1.66 11.67
N GLY A 349 3.53 2.99 11.63
CA GLY A 349 3.34 3.71 10.36
C GLY A 349 4.62 3.82 9.53
N ILE A 350 5.77 4.04 10.19
CA ILE A 350 7.10 4.02 9.53
C ILE A 350 7.39 2.63 8.95
N LEU A 351 7.09 1.57 9.69
CA LEU A 351 7.27 0.20 9.25
C LEU A 351 6.36 -0.14 8.07
N ALA A 352 5.07 0.24 8.11
CA ALA A 352 4.14 -0.03 7.02
C ALA A 352 4.59 0.63 5.71
N PHE A 353 5.07 1.88 5.76
CA PHE A 353 5.65 2.52 4.58
C PHE A 353 6.96 1.84 4.14
N ALA A 354 7.84 1.44 5.07
CA ALA A 354 9.07 0.72 4.74
C ALA A 354 8.80 -0.64 4.06
N GLN A 355 7.79 -1.37 4.52
CA GLN A 355 7.33 -2.63 3.93
C GLN A 355 6.81 -2.41 2.52
N LEU A 356 5.97 -1.39 2.31
CA LEU A 356 5.51 -1.02 0.97
C LEU A 356 6.67 -0.74 0.01
N VAL A 357 7.67 0.05 0.45
CA VAL A 357 8.87 0.33 -0.34
C VAL A 357 9.68 -0.94 -0.63
N ALA A 358 9.83 -1.82 0.36
CA ALA A 358 10.56 -3.07 0.24
C ALA A 358 9.89 -4.01 -0.77
N THR A 359 8.57 -4.19 -0.68
CA THR A 359 7.79 -5.03 -1.58
C THR A 359 7.89 -4.54 -3.03
N GLU A 360 7.67 -3.25 -3.28
CA GLU A 360 7.77 -2.70 -4.64
C GLU A 360 9.19 -2.81 -5.23
N ARG A 361 10.23 -2.62 -4.40
CA ARG A 361 11.62 -2.78 -4.83
C ARG A 361 11.97 -4.24 -5.13
N ALA A 362 11.49 -5.18 -4.31
CA ALA A 362 11.71 -6.61 -4.51
C ALA A 362 11.04 -7.11 -5.79
N LEU A 363 9.80 -6.68 -6.04
CA LEU A 363 9.02 -7.06 -7.22
C LEU A 363 9.39 -6.26 -8.49
N GLY A 364 10.09 -5.14 -8.33
CA GLY A 364 10.33 -4.21 -9.44
C GLY A 364 9.06 -3.49 -9.93
N GLU A 365 7.98 -3.55 -9.15
CA GLU A 365 6.66 -2.97 -9.41
C GLU A 365 6.51 -1.67 -8.62
N LYS A 366 7.21 -0.63 -9.06
CA LYS A 366 7.11 0.68 -8.41
C LYS A 366 5.77 1.31 -8.80
N ILE A 367 4.80 1.32 -7.91
CA ILE A 367 3.48 1.92 -8.14
C ILE A 367 3.40 3.17 -7.28
N VAL A 368 3.46 2.99 -5.96
CA VAL A 368 3.47 4.06 -4.96
C VAL A 368 4.81 4.76 -4.92
N THR A 369 5.92 4.04 -5.04
CA THR A 369 7.27 4.62 -4.91
C THR A 369 7.85 5.15 -6.22
N GLU A 370 7.13 5.02 -7.34
CA GLU A 370 7.64 5.45 -8.64
C GLU A 370 7.68 6.97 -8.76
N TYR A 371 8.84 7.47 -9.19
CA TYR A 371 8.99 8.82 -9.72
C TYR A 371 8.44 8.84 -11.14
N LEU A 372 7.19 9.30 -11.31
CA LEU A 372 6.48 9.29 -12.58
C LEU A 372 6.82 10.48 -13.49
N PHE A 373 8.01 11.08 -13.30
CA PHE A 373 8.40 12.35 -13.92
C PHE A 373 7.43 13.52 -13.65
N ASP A 374 6.56 13.35 -12.65
CA ASP A 374 5.67 14.37 -12.08
C ASP A 374 6.42 15.30 -11.11
N GLY A 375 7.72 15.07 -10.89
CA GLY A 375 8.55 15.83 -9.96
C GLY A 375 8.41 15.38 -8.51
N TYR A 376 7.67 14.30 -8.23
CA TYR A 376 7.37 13.83 -6.89
C TYR A 376 7.94 12.43 -6.62
N ASP A 377 8.80 12.33 -5.61
CA ASP A 377 9.39 11.07 -5.14
C ASP A 377 8.95 10.85 -3.69
N PRO A 378 7.93 9.99 -3.44
CA PRO A 378 7.38 9.79 -2.11
C PRO A 378 8.42 9.24 -1.10
N VAL A 379 9.33 8.37 -1.56
CA VAL A 379 10.36 7.79 -0.68
C VAL A 379 11.34 8.85 -0.25
N ARG A 380 11.81 9.67 -1.20
CA ARG A 380 12.67 10.81 -0.88
C ARG A 380 11.97 11.79 0.05
N ARG A 381 10.69 12.10 -0.17
CA ARG A 381 9.92 13.02 0.68
C ARG A 381 9.75 12.48 2.09
N PHE A 382 9.45 11.20 2.24
CA PHE A 382 9.37 10.55 3.54
C PHE A 382 10.70 10.64 4.30
N ARG A 383 11.82 10.37 3.62
CA ARG A 383 13.17 10.51 4.19
C ARG A 383 13.48 11.96 4.61
N GLU A 384 13.12 12.94 3.78
CA GLU A 384 13.28 14.36 4.08
C GLU A 384 12.45 14.78 5.31
N LYS A 385 11.21 14.26 5.46
CA LYS A 385 10.35 14.52 6.63
C LYS A 385 10.92 13.92 7.91
N LEU A 386 11.30 12.65 7.90
CA LEU A 386 11.97 12.00 9.04
C LEU A 386 13.24 12.77 9.44
N GLN A 387 14.03 13.18 8.44
CA GLN A 387 15.24 13.95 8.69
C GLN A 387 14.95 15.31 9.33
N ALA A 388 13.93 16.04 8.85
CA ALA A 388 13.55 17.34 9.40
C ALA A 388 13.13 17.26 10.88
N LEU A 389 12.48 16.16 11.27
CA LEU A 389 12.09 15.84 12.65
C LEU A 389 13.24 15.34 13.53
N SER A 390 14.40 15.07 12.93
CA SER A 390 15.61 14.63 13.63
C SER A 390 16.64 15.75 13.74
N SER A 391 17.21 16.18 12.62
CA SER A 391 18.33 17.13 12.59
C SER A 391 18.46 17.85 11.24
N ASP A 392 19.32 18.88 11.18
CA ASP A 392 19.57 19.63 9.95
C ASP A 392 20.58 18.93 9.01
N LEU A 393 20.95 17.68 9.31
CA LEU A 393 21.85 16.89 8.46
C LEU A 393 21.16 16.55 7.13
N PRO A 394 21.92 16.34 6.03
CA PRO A 394 21.37 15.75 4.82
C PRO A 394 20.70 14.40 5.12
N PRO A 395 19.56 14.06 4.49
CA PRO A 395 18.83 12.82 4.77
C PRO A 395 19.69 11.55 4.69
N ASP A 396 20.64 11.51 3.75
CA ASP A 396 21.54 10.35 3.57
C ASP A 396 22.51 10.11 4.74
N LEU A 397 22.75 11.12 5.58
CA LEU A 397 23.70 11.07 6.70
C LEU A 397 23.02 10.99 8.07
N GLY A 398 21.67 11.01 8.12
CA GLY A 398 20.90 10.93 9.35
C GLY A 398 19.80 9.88 9.27
N VAL A 399 18.62 10.19 9.80
CA VAL A 399 17.50 9.24 9.91
C VAL A 399 16.99 8.77 8.55
N GLY A 400 17.10 9.61 7.51
CA GLY A 400 16.76 9.19 6.15
C GLY A 400 17.62 8.02 5.64
N GLY A 401 18.90 7.95 6.04
CA GLY A 401 19.80 6.83 5.74
C GLY A 401 19.54 5.61 6.63
N ILE A 402 19.11 5.82 7.87
CA ILE A 402 18.68 4.74 8.78
C ILE A 402 17.40 4.07 8.25
N PHE A 403 16.48 4.84 7.66
CA PHE A 403 15.29 4.28 7.01
C PHE A 403 15.64 3.31 5.88
N ASP A 404 16.66 3.60 5.06
CA ASP A 404 17.10 2.67 4.02
C ASP A 404 17.65 1.35 4.61
N GLN A 405 18.24 1.40 5.81
CA GLN A 405 18.69 0.21 6.54
C GLN A 405 17.53 -0.63 7.08
N LEU A 406 16.35 -0.02 7.29
CA LEU A 406 15.12 -0.74 7.63
C LEU A 406 14.52 -1.43 6.40
N VAL A 407 14.53 -0.77 5.24
CA VAL A 407 13.95 -1.30 3.99
C VAL A 407 14.74 -2.50 3.45
N ALA A 408 16.08 -2.47 3.57
CA ALA A 408 16.95 -3.51 3.02
C ALA A 408 16.61 -4.95 3.48
N PRO A 409 16.51 -5.27 4.79
CA PRO A 409 16.16 -6.61 5.25
C PRO A 409 14.73 -7.03 4.87
N LEU A 410 13.77 -6.09 4.86
CA LEU A 410 12.40 -6.36 4.45
C LEU A 410 12.34 -6.80 2.98
N MET A 411 13.11 -6.12 2.12
CA MET A 411 13.21 -6.46 0.70
C MET A 411 13.81 -7.86 0.50
N VAL A 412 14.83 -8.22 1.29
CA VAL A 412 15.44 -9.56 1.27
C VAL A 412 14.43 -10.62 1.70
N ALA A 413 13.64 -10.37 2.75
CA ALA A 413 12.60 -11.30 3.19
C ALA A 413 11.58 -11.58 2.08
N THR A 414 11.04 -10.53 1.45
CA THR A 414 10.12 -10.68 0.30
C THR A 414 10.76 -11.40 -0.88
N ALA A 415 12.02 -11.09 -1.20
CA ALA A 415 12.74 -11.77 -2.28
C ALA A 415 12.98 -13.26 -1.99
N HIS A 416 13.24 -13.64 -0.73
CA HIS A 416 13.39 -15.04 -0.32
C HIS A 416 12.09 -15.83 -0.49
N GLU A 417 10.94 -15.27 -0.09
CA GLU A 417 9.64 -15.95 -0.26
C GLU A 417 9.38 -16.28 -1.74
N LEU A 418 9.69 -15.36 -2.65
CA LEU A 418 9.59 -15.57 -4.10
C LEU A 418 10.58 -16.63 -4.60
N LEU A 419 11.84 -16.58 -4.15
CA LEU A 419 12.86 -17.55 -4.54
C LEU A 419 12.53 -18.96 -4.05
N ASP A 420 11.98 -19.09 -2.83
CA ASP A 420 11.51 -20.37 -2.30
C ASP A 420 10.38 -20.94 -3.14
N HIS A 421 9.43 -20.10 -3.55
CA HIS A 421 8.41 -20.49 -4.53
C HIS A 421 9.02 -21.03 -5.84
N TYR A 422 10.03 -20.35 -6.39
CA TYR A 422 10.73 -20.81 -7.60
C TYR A 422 11.54 -22.10 -7.40
N ARG A 423 12.13 -22.32 -6.22
CA ARG A 423 12.87 -23.56 -5.89
C ARG A 423 11.94 -24.77 -5.89
N GLU A 424 10.73 -24.64 -5.37
CA GLU A 424 9.73 -25.69 -5.41
C GLU A 424 9.33 -26.08 -6.84
N LEU A 425 9.26 -25.10 -7.75
CA LEU A 425 8.94 -25.32 -9.16
C LEU A 425 10.07 -26.01 -9.94
N GLY A 426 11.33 -25.77 -9.57
CA GLY A 426 12.48 -26.20 -10.36
C GLY A 426 12.78 -27.69 -10.39
N ASN A 427 12.19 -28.47 -9.51
CA ASN A 427 12.30 -29.94 -9.53
C ASN A 427 11.33 -30.60 -10.55
N LEU A 428 10.42 -29.84 -11.16
CA LEU A 428 9.27 -30.37 -11.92
C LEU A 428 9.20 -29.94 -13.40
N ASP A 429 10.07 -29.05 -13.88
CA ASP A 429 10.14 -28.71 -15.31
C ASP A 429 11.51 -28.21 -15.78
N GLY A 430 12.02 -28.81 -16.85
CA GLY A 430 13.12 -28.28 -17.61
C GLY A 430 12.60 -27.31 -18.66
N GLY A 431 12.35 -26.04 -18.33
CA GLY A 431 12.46 -25.04 -19.38
C GLY A 431 11.92 -23.63 -19.19
N ASP A 432 10.67 -23.48 -18.78
CA ASP A 432 9.92 -22.27 -19.18
C ASP A 432 9.82 -21.22 -18.07
N TRP A 433 9.73 -21.64 -16.81
CA TRP A 433 9.72 -20.74 -15.64
C TRP A 433 11.05 -19.98 -15.43
N ARG A 434 12.10 -20.48 -16.09
CA ARG A 434 13.42 -19.85 -16.20
C ARG A 434 13.34 -18.40 -16.64
N HIS A 435 12.41 -18.07 -17.53
CA HIS A 435 12.27 -16.70 -18.01
C HIS A 435 11.78 -15.74 -16.92
N PHE A 436 10.88 -16.18 -16.04
CA PHE A 436 10.37 -15.37 -14.91
C PHE A 436 11.41 -15.21 -13.82
N LEU A 437 12.06 -16.31 -13.40
CA LEU A 437 13.18 -16.23 -12.47
C LEU A 437 14.26 -15.27 -13.03
N ARG A 438 14.61 -15.41 -14.30
CA ARG A 438 15.60 -14.54 -14.93
C ARG A 438 15.15 -13.07 -14.95
N ALA A 439 13.89 -12.79 -15.24
CA ALA A 439 13.34 -11.43 -15.23
C ALA A 439 13.34 -10.83 -13.81
N PHE A 440 12.94 -11.62 -12.81
CA PHE A 440 13.02 -11.26 -11.40
C PHE A 440 14.46 -10.95 -10.98
N VAL A 441 15.43 -11.84 -11.27
CA VAL A 441 16.84 -11.60 -10.94
C VAL A 441 17.39 -10.39 -11.70
N PHE A 442 16.95 -10.15 -12.93
CA PHE A 442 17.29 -8.93 -13.68
C PHE A 442 16.82 -7.66 -12.96
N GLN A 443 15.57 -7.66 -12.48
CA GLN A 443 15.01 -6.55 -11.70
C GLN A 443 15.76 -6.39 -10.37
N LEU A 444 16.05 -7.49 -9.67
CA LEU A 444 16.81 -7.49 -8.42
C LEU A 444 18.23 -6.93 -8.60
N ILE A 445 18.91 -7.26 -9.70
CA ILE A 445 20.18 -6.60 -10.08
C ILE A 445 19.96 -5.10 -10.24
N GLY A 446 18.88 -4.69 -10.92
CA GLY A 446 18.55 -3.27 -11.09
C GLY A 446 18.29 -2.53 -9.78
N ALA A 447 17.59 -3.16 -8.84
CA ALA A 447 17.31 -2.59 -7.53
C ALA A 447 18.59 -2.42 -6.70
N ASN A 448 19.47 -3.43 -6.68
CA ASN A 448 20.70 -3.40 -5.88
C ASN A 448 21.89 -2.71 -6.57
N ARG A 449 21.86 -2.60 -7.90
CA ARG A 449 22.91 -1.98 -8.73
C ARG A 449 22.29 -1.02 -9.76
N PRO A 450 21.73 0.12 -9.31
CA PRO A 450 20.98 1.04 -10.16
C PRO A 450 21.83 1.67 -11.27
N TYR A 451 23.15 1.74 -11.09
CA TYR A 451 24.09 2.32 -12.06
C TYR A 451 24.47 1.38 -13.21
N MET A 452 24.10 0.09 -13.15
CA MET A 452 24.39 -0.86 -14.23
C MET A 452 23.46 -0.64 -15.42
N SER A 453 24.04 -0.61 -16.62
CA SER A 453 23.30 -0.63 -17.88
C SER A 453 22.58 -1.97 -18.09
N GLY A 454 21.55 -1.98 -18.95
CA GLY A 454 20.84 -3.22 -19.28
C GLY A 454 21.78 -4.33 -19.79
N ALA A 455 22.80 -3.97 -20.59
CA ALA A 455 23.78 -4.91 -21.10
C ALA A 455 24.66 -5.53 -20.01
N GLU A 456 25.02 -4.77 -18.97
CA GLU A 456 25.79 -5.27 -17.83
C GLU A 456 24.97 -6.20 -16.95
N LYS A 457 23.69 -5.88 -16.74
CA LYS A 457 22.74 -6.77 -16.03
C LYS A 457 22.54 -8.08 -16.78
N GLU A 458 22.38 -8.01 -18.10
CA GLU A 458 22.28 -9.18 -18.99
C GLU A 458 23.53 -10.07 -18.93
N LEU A 459 24.72 -9.47 -18.83
CA LEU A 459 25.97 -10.21 -18.71
C LEU A 459 26.02 -11.03 -17.41
N MET A 460 25.48 -10.50 -16.30
CA MET A 460 25.41 -11.23 -15.02
C MET A 460 24.48 -12.44 -15.07
N LEU A 461 23.50 -12.45 -15.97
CA LEU A 461 22.56 -13.55 -16.19
C LEU A 461 23.00 -14.50 -17.32
N THR A 462 24.13 -14.21 -17.98
CA THR A 462 24.62 -15.03 -19.08
C THR A 462 25.23 -16.32 -18.54
N THR A 463 24.68 -17.46 -18.95
CA THR A 463 25.20 -18.79 -18.62
C THR A 463 25.91 -19.42 -19.83
N PRO A 464 26.83 -20.38 -19.61
CA PRO A 464 27.49 -21.09 -20.72
C PRO A 464 26.49 -21.83 -21.62
N VAL A 465 26.73 -21.83 -22.93
CA VAL A 465 25.83 -22.40 -23.96
C VAL A 465 25.47 -23.89 -23.73
N TYR A 466 26.30 -24.62 -22.99
CA TYR A 466 26.10 -26.04 -22.68
C TYR A 466 25.35 -26.29 -21.36
N TYR A 467 24.97 -25.24 -20.62
CA TYR A 467 24.21 -25.40 -19.39
C TYR A 467 22.84 -26.00 -19.68
N THR A 468 22.42 -26.91 -18.79
CA THR A 468 21.05 -27.40 -18.78
C THR A 468 20.13 -26.36 -18.14
N PRO A 469 18.81 -26.45 -18.37
CA PRO A 469 17.82 -25.64 -17.68
C PRO A 469 17.99 -25.51 -16.17
N MET A 470 18.22 -26.64 -15.49
CA MET A 470 18.39 -26.64 -14.04
C MET A 470 19.70 -25.94 -13.62
N GLN A 471 20.73 -25.99 -14.47
CA GLN A 471 21.99 -25.29 -14.21
C GLN A 471 21.86 -23.79 -14.42
N ASP A 472 21.07 -23.33 -15.40
CA ASP A 472 20.75 -21.90 -15.58
C ASP A 472 20.05 -21.33 -14.35
N VAL A 473 19.01 -22.05 -13.89
CA VAL A 473 18.26 -21.72 -12.68
C VAL A 473 19.16 -21.61 -11.47
N ALA A 474 19.97 -22.65 -11.21
CA ALA A 474 20.83 -22.66 -10.04
C ALA A 474 21.84 -21.52 -10.08
N ALA A 475 22.33 -21.17 -11.28
CA ALA A 475 23.20 -20.02 -11.47
C ALA A 475 22.47 -18.69 -11.18
N TRP A 476 21.23 -18.51 -11.64
CA TRP A 476 20.48 -17.27 -11.39
C TRP A 476 19.98 -17.13 -9.96
N ILE A 477 19.54 -18.21 -9.31
CA ILE A 477 19.22 -18.22 -7.88
C ILE A 477 20.46 -17.80 -7.09
N LYS A 478 21.63 -18.36 -7.44
CA LYS A 478 22.89 -17.96 -6.81
C LYS A 478 23.20 -16.48 -7.05
N VAL A 479 22.98 -15.95 -8.25
CA VAL A 479 23.14 -14.51 -8.51
C VAL A 479 22.19 -13.68 -7.64
N ALA A 480 20.94 -14.13 -7.45
CA ALA A 480 19.99 -13.47 -6.57
C ALA A 480 20.47 -13.47 -5.11
N GLU A 481 20.93 -14.61 -4.61
CA GLU A 481 21.53 -14.78 -3.28
C GLU A 481 22.75 -13.88 -3.08
N ASP A 482 23.67 -13.85 -4.04
CA ASP A 482 24.87 -13.03 -4.01
C ASP A 482 24.56 -11.50 -4.06
N LEU A 483 23.35 -11.11 -4.46
CA LEU A 483 22.89 -9.72 -4.52
C LEU A 483 22.11 -9.28 -3.30
N MET A 484 21.57 -10.21 -2.52
CA MET A 484 20.81 -9.90 -1.32
C MET A 484 21.78 -9.50 -0.21
N PRO A 485 21.61 -8.32 0.42
CA PRO A 485 22.46 -7.91 1.53
C PRO A 485 22.34 -8.91 2.69
N ASP A 486 23.44 -9.08 3.43
CA ASP A 486 23.42 -9.82 4.69
C ASP A 486 22.33 -9.23 5.61
N THR A 487 21.63 -10.09 6.33
CA THR A 487 20.66 -9.63 7.33
C THR A 487 21.39 -8.77 8.37
N PRO A 488 20.92 -7.53 8.64
CA PRO A 488 21.61 -6.63 9.54
C PRO A 488 21.66 -7.22 10.95
N GLU A 489 22.80 -7.03 11.63
CA GLU A 489 23.03 -7.57 12.98
C GLU A 489 22.01 -7.07 14.03
N GLU A 490 21.47 -5.85 13.86
CA GLU A 490 20.53 -5.20 14.80
C GLU A 490 19.06 -5.62 14.64
N GLY A 491 18.70 -6.35 13.58
CA GLY A 491 17.29 -6.72 13.29
C GLY A 491 16.36 -5.53 13.02
N GLU A 492 15.11 -5.83 12.64
CA GLU A 492 14.08 -4.84 12.29
C GLU A 492 13.74 -3.91 13.47
N ASN A 493 13.42 -4.49 14.63
CA ASN A 493 13.05 -3.75 15.84
C ASN A 493 14.17 -2.80 16.32
N GLY A 494 15.43 -3.24 16.25
CA GLY A 494 16.57 -2.41 16.65
C GLY A 494 16.70 -1.17 15.77
N THR A 495 16.50 -1.33 14.46
CA THR A 495 16.53 -0.23 13.50
C THR A 495 15.37 0.74 13.73
N LEU A 496 14.15 0.24 13.97
CA LEU A 496 12.98 1.06 14.32
C LEU A 496 13.21 1.87 15.60
N ILE A 497 13.73 1.25 16.67
CA ILE A 497 14.04 1.94 17.92
C ILE A 497 15.03 3.09 17.68
N ARG A 498 16.04 2.88 16.81
CA ARG A 498 17.00 3.93 16.46
C ARG A 498 16.34 5.08 15.71
N ILE A 499 15.46 4.79 14.75
CA ILE A 499 14.67 5.82 14.05
C ILE A 499 13.88 6.65 15.08
N LEU A 500 13.08 5.99 15.94
CA LEU A 500 12.26 6.68 16.95
C LEU A 500 13.11 7.56 17.88
N ARG A 501 14.27 7.07 18.33
CA ARG A 501 15.18 7.81 19.22
C ARG A 501 15.75 9.07 18.57
N ASP A 502 15.88 9.10 17.25
CA ASP A 502 16.44 10.24 16.54
C ASP A 502 15.38 11.27 16.15
N LEU A 503 14.07 10.96 16.20
CA LEU A 503 12.95 11.89 15.95
C LEU A 503 12.68 12.87 17.10
N ARG A 504 13.73 13.47 17.68
CA ARG A 504 13.69 14.29 18.90
C ARG A 504 12.87 15.57 18.78
N ARG A 505 12.63 16.06 17.57
CA ARG A 505 11.83 17.27 17.33
C ARG A 505 10.34 16.96 17.16
N HIS A 506 9.95 15.68 17.22
CA HIS A 506 8.57 15.27 17.07
C HIS A 506 7.78 15.54 18.37
N PRO A 507 6.54 16.09 18.29
CA PRO A 507 5.74 16.38 19.49
C PRO A 507 5.45 15.17 20.38
N GLN A 508 5.44 13.96 19.81
CA GLN A 508 5.15 12.72 20.53
C GLN A 508 6.40 11.95 20.99
N TYR A 509 7.58 12.56 20.92
CA TYR A 509 8.88 11.92 21.21
C TYR A 509 8.94 11.25 22.60
N HIS A 510 8.61 11.98 23.67
CA HIS A 510 8.58 11.45 25.04
C HIS A 510 7.29 10.71 25.41
N GLY A 511 6.29 10.73 24.53
CA GLY A 511 5.01 10.05 24.72
C GLY A 511 4.97 8.75 23.93
N LEU A 512 4.20 8.76 22.83
CA LEU A 512 3.94 7.58 22.00
C LEU A 512 5.23 6.89 21.54
N PHE A 513 6.25 7.64 21.09
CA PHE A 513 7.44 7.03 20.51
C PHE A 513 8.30 6.32 21.56
N LEU A 514 8.40 6.86 22.77
CA LEU A 514 9.09 6.20 23.88
C LEU A 514 8.34 4.94 24.34
N GLU A 515 7.02 4.98 24.38
CA GLU A 515 6.19 3.81 24.68
C GLU A 515 6.40 2.70 23.65
N GLN A 516 6.28 3.03 22.35
CA GLN A 516 6.51 2.08 21.27
C GLN A 516 7.94 1.53 21.26
N ALA A 517 8.96 2.37 21.53
CA ALA A 517 10.34 1.89 21.61
C ALA A 517 10.56 0.91 22.78
N ARG A 518 9.82 1.05 23.88
CA ARG A 518 9.84 0.10 25.00
C ARG A 518 9.09 -1.20 24.69
N GLU A 519 8.03 -1.14 23.88
CA GLU A 519 7.31 -2.32 23.40
C GLU A 519 8.11 -3.12 22.39
N LEU A 520 8.84 -2.46 21.49
CA LEU A 520 9.70 -3.08 20.48
C LEU A 520 10.99 -3.69 21.06
N GLY A 521 11.46 -3.14 22.20
CA GLY A 521 12.68 -3.57 22.89
C GLY A 521 12.40 -4.25 24.24
N GLU A 522 13.42 -4.29 25.10
CA GLU A 522 13.22 -4.54 26.53
C GLU A 522 12.86 -3.22 27.24
N SER A 523 12.02 -3.28 28.27
CA SER A 523 11.45 -2.14 29.04
C SER A 523 12.43 -1.08 29.62
N THR A 524 13.73 -1.17 29.32
CA THR A 524 14.83 -0.33 29.82
C THR A 524 15.19 0.84 28.89
N VAL A 525 14.54 0.97 27.73
CA VAL A 525 14.79 2.10 26.80
C VAL A 525 14.38 3.44 27.44
N SER A 526 15.31 4.40 27.41
CA SER A 526 15.12 5.78 27.87
C SER A 526 15.57 6.77 26.79
N PHE A 527 14.78 7.82 26.58
CA PHE A 527 15.07 8.92 25.65
C PHE A 527 15.60 10.18 26.37
N GLY A 528 15.96 10.06 27.65
CA GLY A 528 16.33 11.20 28.49
C GLY A 528 15.12 11.81 29.21
N ASP A 529 15.34 12.94 29.88
CA ASP A 529 14.30 13.66 30.61
C ASP A 529 13.50 14.57 29.65
N ASP A 530 12.18 14.63 29.85
CA ASP A 530 11.31 15.57 29.14
C ASP A 530 11.43 16.97 29.76
N LEU A 531 12.38 17.75 29.22
CA LEU A 531 12.63 19.12 29.65
C LEU A 531 11.82 20.14 28.84
N SER A 532 11.29 19.75 27.67
CA SER A 532 10.59 20.62 26.73
C SER A 532 9.49 21.46 27.40
N GLY A 533 8.65 20.84 28.21
CA GLY A 533 7.54 21.52 28.89
C GLY A 533 8.01 22.49 29.98
N GLN A 534 9.11 22.19 30.67
CA GLN A 534 9.71 23.11 31.65
C GLN A 534 10.39 24.29 30.95
N ILE A 535 11.19 24.01 29.92
CA ILE A 535 11.90 25.01 29.11
C ILE A 535 10.91 25.98 28.48
N ALA A 536 9.82 25.49 27.86
CA ALA A 536 8.80 26.34 27.23
C ALA A 536 8.13 27.28 28.24
N ARG A 537 7.70 26.75 29.39
CA ARG A 537 7.11 27.57 30.47
C ARG A 537 8.04 28.67 30.97
N LEU A 538 9.34 28.39 31.08
CA LEU A 538 10.32 29.36 31.55
C LEU A 538 10.67 30.38 30.46
N ALA A 539 10.76 29.96 29.20
CA ALA A 539 11.01 30.85 28.07
C ALA A 539 9.89 31.88 27.89
N ASP A 540 8.62 31.51 28.11
CA ASP A 540 7.46 32.41 28.05
C ASP A 540 7.51 33.55 29.07
N LEU A 541 8.30 33.41 30.14
CA LEU A 541 8.47 34.47 31.15
C LEU A 541 9.43 35.59 30.68
N ILE A 542 10.19 35.38 29.60
CA ILE A 542 11.13 36.38 29.08
C ILE A 542 10.34 37.54 28.46
N PRO A 543 10.52 38.79 28.94
CA PRO A 543 9.81 39.94 28.38
C PRO A 543 10.29 40.24 26.96
N ASP A 544 9.39 40.63 26.05
CA ASP A 544 9.73 41.05 24.69
C ASP A 544 9.59 42.58 24.51
N PRO A 545 10.66 43.34 24.17
CA PRO A 545 12.03 42.88 23.96
C PRO A 545 12.90 42.88 25.23
N ALA A 546 13.53 41.73 25.52
CA ALA A 546 14.27 41.45 26.75
C ALA A 546 15.43 42.43 27.00
N TYR A 547 16.09 42.89 25.94
CA TYR A 547 17.24 43.80 26.05
C TYR A 547 16.91 45.18 26.65
N ARG A 548 15.63 45.54 26.79
CA ARG A 548 15.20 46.80 27.44
C ARG A 548 15.13 46.71 28.96
N HIS A 549 15.19 45.52 29.52
CA HIS A 549 14.98 45.25 30.95
C HIS A 549 16.27 44.80 31.66
N THR A 550 17.43 45.22 31.15
CA THR A 550 18.74 44.76 31.63
C THR A 550 19.80 45.86 31.57
N SER A 551 20.75 45.82 32.51
CA SER A 551 21.99 46.58 32.43
C SER A 551 23.01 46.01 31.41
N GLU A 552 22.78 44.80 30.85
CA GLU A 552 23.61 44.08 29.86
C GLU A 552 22.88 43.72 28.54
N PRO A 553 22.42 44.70 27.73
CA PRO A 553 21.55 44.46 26.57
C PRO A 553 22.14 43.53 25.50
N HIS A 554 23.45 43.63 25.24
CA HIS A 554 24.11 42.78 24.22
C HIS A 554 24.23 41.31 24.66
N ALA A 555 24.50 41.06 25.94
CA ALA A 555 24.64 39.72 26.48
C ALA A 555 23.29 38.99 26.54
N VAL A 556 22.22 39.70 26.94
CA VAL A 556 20.86 39.16 26.94
C VAL A 556 20.38 38.88 25.52
N ARG A 557 20.56 39.82 24.58
CA ARG A 557 20.15 39.60 23.19
C ARG A 557 20.79 38.36 22.58
N ARG A 558 22.11 38.19 22.75
CA ARG A 558 22.82 37.01 22.25
C ARG A 558 22.26 35.71 22.83
N ARG A 559 22.03 35.66 24.15
CA ARG A 559 21.48 34.46 24.81
C ARG A 559 20.04 34.15 24.39
N VAL A 560 19.21 35.17 24.18
CA VAL A 560 17.85 34.98 23.64
C VAL A 560 17.91 34.43 22.22
N ASP A 561 18.79 34.97 21.37
CA ASP A 561 18.99 34.46 20.00
C ASP A 561 19.51 33.02 20.02
N ASP A 562 20.44 32.69 20.92
CA ASP A 562 21.00 31.34 21.08
C ASP A 562 19.96 30.35 21.65
N LEU A 563 19.14 30.78 22.61
CA LEU A 563 18.02 30.00 23.16
C LEU A 563 16.98 29.68 22.07
N GLN A 564 16.55 30.68 21.28
CA GLN A 564 15.61 30.49 20.19
C GLN A 564 16.14 29.51 19.13
N ARG A 565 17.45 29.59 18.81
CA ARG A 565 18.10 28.63 17.90
C ARG A 565 18.14 27.22 18.48
N MET A 566 18.41 27.09 19.78
CA MET A 566 18.51 25.79 20.45
C MET A 566 17.12 25.15 20.60
N GLN A 567 16.09 25.91 20.97
CA GLN A 567 14.69 25.46 20.99
C GLN A 567 14.24 24.89 19.66
N ALA A 568 14.66 25.49 18.55
CA ALA A 568 14.32 25.01 17.20
C ALA A 568 15.06 23.71 16.81
N LYS A 569 16.21 23.42 17.42
CA LYS A 569 17.10 22.34 16.96
C LYS A 569 17.14 21.15 17.91
N GLU A 570 17.14 21.40 19.21
CA GLU A 570 17.39 20.45 20.29
C GLU A 570 16.49 20.81 21.49
N PRO A 571 15.17 20.58 21.38
CA PRO A 571 14.17 21.11 22.32
C PRO A 571 14.37 20.68 23.79
N ASP A 572 15.04 19.55 24.00
CA ASP A 572 15.33 18.98 25.33
C ASP A 572 16.80 19.13 25.77
N ASN A 573 17.61 19.95 25.10
CA ASN A 573 19.01 20.13 25.52
C ASN A 573 19.07 20.83 26.91
N PRO A 574 19.70 20.21 27.94
CA PRO A 574 19.87 20.82 29.26
C PRO A 574 20.57 22.18 29.25
N GLU A 575 21.44 22.46 28.26
CA GLU A 575 22.09 23.77 28.07
C GLU A 575 21.07 24.92 27.90
N GLN A 576 19.83 24.63 27.50
CA GLN A 576 18.77 25.63 27.46
C GLN A 576 18.40 26.14 28.85
N LEU A 577 18.45 25.29 29.88
CA LEU A 577 18.25 25.72 31.27
C LEU A 577 19.38 26.66 31.70
N GLU A 578 20.62 26.40 31.28
CA GLU A 578 21.75 27.31 31.53
C GLU A 578 21.56 28.67 30.83
N LEU A 579 21.08 28.66 29.58
CA LEU A 579 20.77 29.88 28.83
C LEU A 579 19.65 30.68 29.50
N LEU A 580 18.56 30.01 29.89
CA LEU A 580 17.44 30.60 30.65
C LEU A 580 17.94 31.21 31.96
N ALA A 581 18.79 30.48 32.68
CA ALA A 581 19.38 30.97 33.92
C ALA A 581 20.23 32.22 33.71
N GLY A 582 21.07 32.21 32.66
CA GLY A 582 21.91 33.32 32.26
C GLY A 582 21.13 34.55 31.80
N ILE A 583 19.92 34.37 31.25
CA ILE A 583 18.99 35.45 30.87
C ILE A 583 18.34 36.02 32.13
N PHE A 584 17.67 35.18 32.93
CA PHE A 584 16.91 35.59 34.12
C PHE A 584 17.74 36.40 35.11
N ILE A 585 18.97 35.95 35.41
CA ILE A 585 19.84 36.66 36.35
C ILE A 585 20.22 38.08 35.86
N ARG A 586 20.21 38.30 34.54
CA ARG A 586 20.58 39.55 33.88
C ARG A 586 19.39 40.48 33.63
N LEU A 587 18.14 40.08 33.89
CA LEU A 587 16.94 40.94 33.74
C LEU A 587 16.74 41.89 34.94
N ASP A 588 17.82 42.52 35.43
CA ASP A 588 17.86 43.30 36.67
C ASP A 588 16.99 44.57 36.68
N GLN A 589 16.50 45.00 35.52
CA GLN A 589 15.61 46.16 35.38
C GLN A 589 14.16 45.77 35.10
N ALA A 590 13.84 44.46 35.11
CA ALA A 590 12.47 43.98 34.96
C ALA A 590 11.65 44.23 36.25
N PRO A 591 10.37 44.64 36.14
CA PRO A 591 9.53 44.88 37.31
C PRO A 591 9.26 43.60 38.12
N ASN A 592 9.34 42.44 37.49
CA ASN A 592 9.19 41.11 38.08
C ASN A 592 10.54 40.41 38.33
N TYR A 593 11.66 41.15 38.48
CA TYR A 593 12.98 40.54 38.67
C TYR A 593 13.05 39.55 39.84
N ALA A 594 12.35 39.82 40.95
CA ALA A 594 12.29 38.90 42.08
C ALA A 594 11.70 37.53 41.72
N GLU A 595 10.70 37.48 40.83
CA GLU A 595 10.07 36.24 40.36
C GLU A 595 11.05 35.39 39.54
N PHE A 596 11.84 36.02 38.66
CA PHE A 596 12.90 35.33 37.93
C PHE A 596 13.92 34.68 38.87
N ILE A 597 14.31 35.37 39.95
CA ILE A 597 15.26 34.83 40.93
C ILE A 597 14.68 33.66 41.72
N GLU A 598 13.39 33.65 42.04
CA GLU A 598 12.74 32.49 42.66
C GLU A 598 12.74 31.27 41.73
N HIS A 599 12.50 31.47 40.43
CA HIS A 599 12.64 30.37 39.45
C HIS A 599 14.06 29.80 39.40
N LEU A 600 15.09 30.65 39.49
CA LEU A 600 16.49 30.18 39.50
C LEU A 600 16.81 29.32 40.72
N ARG A 601 16.23 29.61 41.89
CA ARG A 601 16.47 28.78 43.09
C ARG A 601 16.02 27.34 42.91
N ALA A 602 15.02 27.09 42.05
CA ALA A 602 14.53 25.75 41.76
C ALA A 602 15.47 24.93 40.86
N PHE A 603 16.48 25.54 40.22
CA PHE A 603 17.43 24.84 39.34
C PHE A 603 18.53 24.10 40.11
N GLY A 604 18.71 24.38 41.41
CA GLY A 604 19.63 23.63 42.26
C GLY A 604 21.11 23.70 41.82
N PRO A 605 21.88 22.59 41.92
CA PRO A 605 23.32 22.56 41.62
C PRO A 605 23.69 22.90 40.17
N GLU A 606 22.78 22.67 39.22
CA GLU A 606 22.98 22.93 37.78
C GLU A 606 23.14 24.43 37.48
N LEU A 607 22.73 25.29 38.41
CA LEU A 607 22.90 26.74 38.31
C LEU A 607 24.34 27.20 38.56
N GLN A 608 25.17 26.38 39.20
CA GLN A 608 26.54 26.74 39.63
C GLN A 608 27.43 27.31 38.50
N PRO A 609 27.60 26.65 37.34
CA PRO A 609 28.47 27.14 36.27
C PRO A 609 28.04 28.52 35.74
N VAL A 610 26.73 28.76 35.65
CA VAL A 610 26.17 30.05 35.19
C VAL A 610 26.48 31.17 36.19
N LEU A 611 26.43 30.88 37.50
CA LEU A 611 26.73 31.86 38.53
C LEU A 611 28.21 32.21 38.58
N GLU A 612 29.09 31.21 38.43
CA GLU A 612 30.55 31.42 38.34
C GLU A 612 30.90 32.32 37.16
N GLU A 613 30.32 32.04 35.98
CA GLU A 613 30.49 32.86 34.77
C GLU A 613 30.09 34.34 35.00
N VAL A 614 28.96 34.58 35.67
CA VAL A 614 28.48 35.94 35.99
C VAL A 614 29.41 36.66 36.97
N ILE A 615 29.87 35.96 38.02
CA ILE A 615 30.73 36.54 39.06
C ILE A 615 32.11 36.89 38.49
N GLU A 616 32.66 36.07 37.60
CA GLU A 616 33.95 36.31 36.94
C GLU A 616 33.86 37.39 35.87
N SER A 617 32.77 37.45 35.11
CA SER A 617 32.61 38.41 34.00
C SER A 617 32.27 39.84 34.43
N ILE A 618 31.73 40.02 35.65
CA ILE A 618 31.38 41.34 36.21
C ILE A 618 32.32 41.67 37.37
N GLY A 619 33.16 42.69 37.21
CA GLY A 619 34.10 43.10 38.26
C GLY A 619 33.43 43.76 39.47
N ASP A 620 34.04 43.64 40.66
CA ASP A 620 33.54 44.21 41.93
C ASP A 620 33.27 45.73 41.89
N ARG A 621 33.92 46.46 40.98
CA ARG A 621 33.81 47.92 40.84
C ARG A 621 32.79 48.37 39.79
N ASP A 622 32.11 47.43 39.14
CA ASP A 622 31.08 47.76 38.14
C ASP A 622 29.77 48.14 38.81
N THR A 623 29.55 49.45 38.97
CA THR A 623 28.34 49.99 39.60
C THR A 623 27.09 49.85 38.74
N ARG A 624 27.24 49.68 37.42
CA ARG A 624 26.11 49.56 36.50
C ARG A 624 25.48 48.17 36.56
N ARG A 625 26.28 47.14 36.79
CA ARG A 625 25.87 45.72 36.83
C ARG A 625 25.92 45.12 38.24
N ALA A 626 25.98 45.99 39.26
CA ALA A 626 26.12 45.60 40.66
C ALA A 626 24.97 44.70 41.15
N THR A 627 23.73 44.97 40.70
CA THR A 627 22.55 44.16 41.05
C THR A 627 22.69 42.72 40.56
N ILE A 628 23.06 42.53 39.28
CA ILE A 628 23.26 41.21 38.68
C ILE A 628 24.30 40.42 39.47
N ARG A 629 25.46 41.04 39.73
CA ARG A 629 26.56 40.39 40.44
C ARG A 629 26.24 40.06 41.89
N GLN A 630 25.61 40.99 42.62
CA GLN A 630 25.24 40.75 44.01
C GLN A 630 24.24 39.61 44.13
N THR A 631 23.27 39.54 43.22
CA THR A 631 22.31 38.43 43.13
C THR A 631 23.03 37.11 42.83
N ALA A 632 23.98 37.10 41.89
CA ALA A 632 24.76 35.91 41.56
C ALA A 632 25.57 35.39 42.76
N VAL A 633 26.27 36.27 43.48
CA VAL A 633 27.02 35.91 44.70
C VAL A 633 26.10 35.36 45.79
N ASN A 634 24.90 35.94 45.95
CA ASN A 634 23.93 35.48 46.94
C ASN A 634 23.39 34.09 46.61
N LEU A 635 23.00 33.86 45.34
CA LEU A 635 22.54 32.55 44.88
C LEU A 635 23.66 31.50 44.96
N TYR A 636 24.89 31.86 44.59
CA TYR A 636 26.04 30.95 44.63
C TYR A 636 26.34 30.44 46.05
N ARG A 637 26.23 31.32 47.05
CA ARG A 637 26.36 30.93 48.46
C ARG A 637 25.23 30.00 48.93
N GLN A 638 24.02 30.20 48.43
CA GLN A 638 22.87 29.35 48.76
C GLN A 638 23.00 27.96 48.13
N VAL A 639 23.49 27.86 46.89
CA VAL A 639 23.70 26.59 46.18
C VAL A 639 24.84 25.76 46.80
N LEU A 640 25.92 26.40 47.27
CA LEU A 640 27.04 25.72 47.93
C LEU A 640 26.81 25.37 49.42
N SER A 641 25.70 25.80 50.01
CA SER A 641 25.38 25.54 51.42
C SER A 641 23.86 25.37 51.61
N PRO A 642 23.29 24.24 51.16
CA PRO A 642 21.85 23.98 51.26
C PRO A 642 21.32 23.93 52.71
N ASP A 643 22.20 23.77 53.71
CA ASP A 643 21.86 23.68 55.14
C ASP A 643 21.80 25.02 55.90
N LEU A 644 21.94 26.15 55.21
CA LEU A 644 21.72 27.47 55.81
C LEU A 644 20.58 28.18 55.09
N GLY A 645 19.36 27.73 55.37
CA GLY A 645 18.16 28.55 55.18
C GLY A 645 18.20 29.84 56.01
N PRO A 646 17.29 30.80 55.78
CA PRO A 646 17.30 32.10 56.43
C PRO A 646 17.38 32.05 57.96
#